data_AF-A0A812WAP0-F1
#
_entry.id   AF-A0A812WAP0-F1
#
_cell.length_a   1.000
_cell.length_b   1.000
_cell.length_c   1.000
_cell.angle_alpha   90.00
_cell.angle_beta   90.00
_cell.angle_gamma   90.00
#
_symmetry.space_group_name_H-M   'P 1'
#
loop_
_entity.id
_entity.type
_entity.pdbx_description
1 polymer ?
#
loop_
_entity_poly.entity_id
_entity_poly.type
_entity_poly.pdbx_seq_one_letter_code
_entity_poly.pdbx_strand_id
1 'polypeptide(L)'
;MESLTHEKKYEGTGGDELNFKPRVQLDGFDFGADDPLVHRGEPSKEGDKQKPASWDRTRVAAVLTEHLNATLKAKNSLASFLDKMRAAAAGDKSCDATVVCKKYRKHRTIRKLDDMSREFETVYEDMADIKAEGRINGFSEKMTSDCHELFKKATKLQQLSKLRKAKAAKKNPEDTQCSEDDRYIGENVYVFVRKYGKGGKPDLDVRVITEDSTAGKILWHCLDTVRAIQKENGGQQLCVFKIGLTANPTKRRESYRQQNFKSFVIIHQTYRSDLLGMLEMLEAAVIAEFYDNGYRCRNRQLGGESMHDRNQVPAKDIVLDARTAAKTDSCPVLASIARVKESSADAPLFKIFREHMLALPAPISFKKVATLEQYPYLDPRPFLETLSGNGFFHKVLGVPVQSAEACMLSFWEKFREVHPNHGIFSQYIPLGNLIPYYLHGDGGRGYKKDPIEILSMFPALGAGSRSNPVDLSGKRKADDLTLGINLRGNSGTTRFLFAVLSSLVYKRHPGALDALLDLWGQKLQSLFSDGFQAMGTTWYIAIIGFTGDSPFVKKIGHMNRSFHNVRKRASSRTKASQTGCCWLCMAGTENETENYPFEHIGFFDPLWLQTRRQNNRVPWQGNGGPLLSYMQLDPDDTPSAWYRADLFHVFHAGVGQDFTASAITYSMRMLFNLGGFDRDLAALNRLLATFMTSQKKRLHCGFLSKDLLGYSSTREFPEGKWSKNSDTAVVMQFLVFFLQQEEFVGKVRSDPILNEILEAALAMGRAIRQCFRADYWMSSDDCIEVIQNGHAFLCGYSNLSSMCYEQKLCLFKNRPKIHYLNHIFLRVYDEWTTGGIAVNPVAEATFMSEDFVGHTARISRRVDPRAIALKVLQRYLCWAQHVLDKDALLMLELSWLD
;
A
#
# COMPACT_ATOMS: atom_id res chain seq x y z
N MET A 1 -37.47 -26.37 29.35
CA MET A 1 -38.74 -26.84 28.76
C MET A 1 -39.61 -25.60 28.64
N GLU A 2 -39.96 -25.05 27.48
CA GLU A 2 -39.89 -25.47 26.08
C GLU A 2 -38.95 -24.53 25.28
N SER A 3 -38.07 -25.10 24.45
CA SER A 3 -37.31 -24.34 23.45
C SER A 3 -38.19 -24.18 22.21
N LEU A 4 -38.76 -23.00 22.00
CA LEU A 4 -39.43 -22.65 20.75
C LEU A 4 -38.39 -22.56 19.62
N THR A 5 -38.22 -23.66 18.89
CA THR A 5 -37.56 -23.68 17.58
C THR A 5 -38.51 -23.05 16.57
N HIS A 6 -38.28 -21.79 16.22
CA HIS A 6 -38.92 -21.17 15.07
C HIS A 6 -38.20 -21.62 13.79
N GLU A 7 -38.70 -22.68 13.14
CA GLU A 7 -38.50 -22.87 11.70
C GLU A 7 -39.48 -21.93 10.97
N LYS A 8 -38.96 -21.00 10.17
CA LYS A 8 -39.77 -20.17 9.28
C LYS A 8 -39.46 -20.58 7.84
N LYS A 9 -40.45 -21.18 7.18
CA LYS A 9 -40.46 -21.47 5.75
C LYS A 9 -41.05 -20.28 5.01
N TYR A 10 -40.47 -19.90 3.88
CA TYR A 10 -41.04 -18.90 2.97
C TYR A 10 -40.85 -19.35 1.53
N GLU A 11 -41.98 -19.44 0.81
CA GLU A 11 -42.04 -19.82 -0.59
C GLU A 11 -41.68 -18.61 -1.47
N GLY A 12 -40.65 -18.75 -2.29
CA GLY A 12 -40.34 -17.85 -3.41
C GLY A 12 -40.21 -18.67 -4.68
N THR A 13 -40.88 -18.25 -5.76
CA THR A 13 -40.81 -18.93 -7.06
C THR A 13 -39.43 -18.73 -7.67
N GLY A 14 -38.51 -19.69 -7.50
CA GLY A 14 -37.25 -19.73 -8.25
C GLY A 14 -35.98 -20.23 -7.54
N GLY A 15 -35.98 -20.51 -6.24
CA GLY A 15 -34.80 -21.06 -5.56
C GLY A 15 -35.19 -22.10 -4.52
N ASP A 16 -34.40 -23.17 -4.39
CA ASP A 16 -34.56 -24.14 -3.30
C ASP A 16 -34.65 -23.40 -1.95
N GLU A 17 -35.60 -23.78 -1.09
CA GLU A 17 -35.83 -23.14 0.20
C GLU A 17 -34.54 -23.16 1.07
N LEU A 18 -33.88 -22.00 1.19
CA LEU A 18 -32.72 -21.81 2.07
C LEU A 18 -33.16 -21.87 3.54
N ASN A 19 -33.07 -23.05 4.15
CA ASN A 19 -33.25 -23.20 5.60
C ASN A 19 -31.95 -22.84 6.33
N PHE A 20 -31.86 -21.62 6.88
CA PHE A 20 -30.76 -21.20 7.75
C PHE A 20 -30.80 -22.01 9.06
N LYS A 21 -30.03 -23.10 9.12
CA LYS A 21 -29.89 -23.87 10.36
C LYS A 21 -29.01 -23.10 11.35
N PRO A 22 -29.44 -22.88 12.60
CA PRO A 22 -28.71 -22.10 13.60
C PRO A 22 -27.47 -22.78 14.18
N ARG A 23 -27.03 -23.92 13.64
CA ARG A 23 -25.86 -24.67 14.13
C ARG A 23 -25.09 -25.27 12.98
N VAL A 24 -23.78 -25.04 12.97
CA VAL A 24 -22.88 -25.58 11.95
C VAL A 24 -22.44 -26.99 12.32
N GLN A 25 -22.42 -27.91 11.35
CA GLN A 25 -21.85 -29.23 11.57
C GLN A 25 -20.32 -29.10 11.82
N LEU A 26 -19.81 -29.84 12.80
CA LEU A 26 -18.44 -29.68 13.33
C LEU A 26 -17.37 -30.44 12.53
N ASP A 27 -17.74 -31.10 11.45
CA ASP A 27 -16.84 -31.96 10.68
C ASP A 27 -16.24 -31.21 9.47
N GLY A 28 -14.94 -31.39 9.22
CA GLY A 28 -14.30 -30.96 7.95
C GLY A 28 -13.25 -29.84 7.99
N PHE A 29 -12.60 -29.56 9.12
CA PHE A 29 -11.37 -28.74 9.11
C PHE A 29 -10.14 -29.61 8.84
N ASP A 30 -9.59 -29.52 7.62
CA ASP A 30 -8.26 -30.04 7.30
C ASP A 30 -7.22 -28.92 7.46
N PHE A 31 -6.26 -29.13 8.37
CA PHE A 31 -5.19 -28.18 8.67
C PHE A 31 -3.91 -28.42 7.84
N GLY A 32 -3.96 -29.35 6.89
CA GLY A 32 -2.84 -29.75 6.03
C GLY A 32 -2.19 -28.63 5.21
N ALA A 33 -1.11 -28.98 4.53
CA ALA A 33 -0.30 -28.04 3.72
C ALA A 33 -1.12 -27.35 2.60
N ASP A 34 -2.26 -27.93 2.23
CA ASP A 34 -3.15 -27.50 1.15
C ASP A 34 -4.41 -26.75 1.63
N ASP A 35 -4.44 -26.30 2.90
CA ASP A 35 -5.57 -25.49 3.42
C ASP A 35 -5.75 -24.16 2.62
N PRO A 36 -6.94 -23.93 1.99
CA PRO A 36 -7.23 -22.79 1.11
C PRO A 36 -7.23 -21.40 1.77
N LEU A 37 -7.22 -21.29 3.10
CA LEU A 37 -7.43 -20.01 3.78
C LEU A 37 -6.32 -18.96 3.54
N VAL A 38 -5.18 -19.38 2.99
CA VAL A 38 -4.03 -18.51 2.78
C VAL A 38 -3.68 -18.42 1.29
N HIS A 39 -4.09 -17.34 0.63
CA HIS A 39 -3.50 -16.97 -0.66
C HIS A 39 -2.18 -16.23 -0.44
N ARG A 40 -1.05 -16.88 -0.76
CA ARG A 40 0.26 -16.22 -0.94
C ARG A 40 0.64 -16.37 -2.40
N GLY A 41 1.19 -15.33 -3.02
CA GLY A 41 1.82 -15.48 -4.34
C GLY A 41 2.78 -16.67 -4.32
N GLU A 42 2.82 -17.45 -5.40
CA GLU A 42 3.71 -18.62 -5.47
C GLU A 42 5.14 -18.16 -5.13
N PRO A 43 5.81 -18.77 -4.13
CA PRO A 43 7.24 -18.57 -3.98
C PRO A 43 7.89 -19.07 -5.26
N SER A 44 8.79 -18.27 -5.84
CA SER A 44 9.59 -18.70 -6.99
C SER A 44 10.24 -20.04 -6.66
N LYS A 45 9.83 -21.11 -7.34
CA LYS A 45 10.48 -22.41 -7.25
C LYS A 45 11.84 -22.28 -7.94
N GLU A 46 12.86 -21.94 -7.18
CA GLU A 46 14.24 -22.05 -7.63
C GLU A 46 15.07 -22.78 -6.57
N GLY A 47 15.79 -23.82 -7.01
CA GLY A 47 17.04 -24.24 -6.36
C GLY A 47 17.07 -25.57 -5.61
N ASP A 48 16.46 -26.65 -6.13
CA ASP A 48 16.83 -28.02 -5.75
C ASP A 48 17.27 -28.80 -6.98
N LYS A 49 18.47 -28.48 -7.48
CA LYS A 49 19.35 -29.38 -8.24
C LYS A 49 20.73 -28.71 -8.38
N GLN A 50 21.74 -29.43 -7.90
CA GLN A 50 23.19 -29.17 -7.92
C GLN A 50 23.70 -27.99 -7.06
N LYS A 51 24.18 -28.32 -5.85
CA LYS A 51 24.99 -27.45 -4.98
C LYS A 51 26.47 -27.86 -5.09
N PRO A 52 27.41 -26.92 -5.34
CA PRO A 52 28.78 -27.09 -4.89
C PRO A 52 28.88 -26.91 -3.37
N ALA A 53 29.89 -27.52 -2.79
CA ALA A 53 30.09 -27.66 -1.35
C ALA A 53 30.35 -26.34 -0.61
N SER A 54 29.94 -26.35 0.67
CA SER A 54 30.40 -25.55 1.82
C SER A 54 30.17 -24.05 1.85
N TRP A 55 28.99 -23.60 2.32
CA TRP A 55 28.82 -22.56 3.36
C TRP A 55 27.51 -22.89 4.11
N ASP A 56 27.58 -23.21 5.40
CA ASP A 56 26.44 -23.66 6.21
C ASP A 56 25.40 -22.53 6.38
N ARG A 57 24.30 -22.63 5.62
CA ARG A 57 23.17 -21.68 5.60
C ARG A 57 22.59 -21.41 6.99
N THR A 58 22.70 -22.38 7.91
CA THR A 58 22.21 -22.31 9.29
C THR A 58 22.99 -21.29 10.10
N ARG A 59 24.31 -21.23 9.89
CA ARG A 59 25.24 -20.37 10.63
C ARG A 59 25.06 -18.89 10.26
N VAL A 60 24.89 -18.58 8.97
CA VAL A 60 24.68 -17.19 8.50
C VAL A 60 23.35 -16.63 9.01
N ALA A 61 22.27 -17.40 8.92
CA ALA A 61 20.96 -17.00 9.44
C ALA A 61 20.96 -16.77 10.96
N ALA A 62 21.74 -17.55 11.71
CA ALA A 62 21.93 -17.38 13.15
C ALA A 62 22.67 -16.08 13.47
N VAL A 63 23.80 -15.83 12.81
CA VAL A 63 24.60 -14.59 12.98
C VAL A 63 23.78 -13.34 12.66
N LEU A 64 22.99 -13.36 11.58
CA LEU A 64 22.09 -12.26 11.22
C LEU A 64 21.03 -12.00 12.28
N THR A 65 20.49 -13.07 12.87
CA THR A 65 19.49 -12.97 13.94
C THR A 65 20.10 -12.37 15.21
N GLU A 66 21.33 -12.77 15.56
CA GLU A 66 22.07 -12.19 16.67
C GLU A 66 22.32 -10.69 16.46
N HIS A 67 22.78 -10.31 15.26
CA HIS A 67 23.05 -8.91 14.91
C HIS A 67 21.78 -8.04 14.95
N LEU A 68 20.65 -8.53 14.44
CA LEU A 68 19.35 -7.86 14.54
C LEU A 68 18.92 -7.64 15.99
N ASN A 69 19.03 -8.68 16.83
CA ASN A 69 18.67 -8.61 18.24
C ASN A 69 19.55 -7.62 19.01
N ALA A 70 20.86 -7.60 18.72
CA ALA A 70 21.80 -6.66 19.32
C ALA A 70 21.46 -5.20 18.95
N THR A 71 21.19 -4.93 17.67
CA THR A 71 20.81 -3.60 17.17
C THR A 71 19.49 -3.13 17.78
N LEU A 72 18.47 -4.01 17.85
CA LEU A 72 17.17 -3.70 18.45
C LEU A 72 17.31 -3.39 19.95
N LYS A 73 18.11 -4.16 20.68
CA LYS A 73 18.38 -3.93 22.10
C LYS A 73 19.05 -2.57 22.34
N ALA A 74 20.02 -2.20 21.48
CA ALA A 74 20.69 -0.91 21.56
C ALA A 74 19.74 0.27 21.28
N LYS A 75 18.89 0.13 20.26
CA LYS A 75 17.83 1.08 19.92
C LYS A 75 16.86 1.29 21.08
N ASN A 76 16.29 0.21 21.62
CA ASN A 76 15.30 0.29 22.71
C ASN A 76 15.90 0.92 23.98
N SER A 77 17.17 0.61 24.27
CA SER A 77 17.91 1.28 25.35
C SER A 77 18.07 2.79 25.14
N LEU A 78 18.25 3.24 23.90
CA LEU A 78 18.36 4.67 23.57
C LEU A 78 17.02 5.38 23.62
N ALA A 79 15.97 4.76 23.10
CA ALA A 79 14.60 5.28 23.18
C ALA A 79 14.15 5.45 24.65
N SER A 80 14.33 4.42 25.48
CA SER A 80 14.00 4.49 26.91
C SER A 80 14.77 5.60 27.64
N PHE A 81 16.04 5.83 27.28
CA PHE A 81 16.82 6.94 27.85
C PHE A 81 16.29 8.32 27.42
N LEU A 82 15.94 8.47 26.14
CA LEU A 82 15.31 9.69 25.61
C LEU A 82 13.97 9.97 26.30
N ASP A 83 13.17 8.95 26.55
CA ASP A 83 11.88 9.09 27.23
C ASP A 83 12.03 9.49 28.70
N LYS A 84 13.04 8.96 29.39
CA LYS A 84 13.40 9.43 30.75
C LYS A 84 13.85 10.88 30.76
N MET A 85 14.65 11.30 29.78
CA MET A 85 15.01 12.72 29.64
C MET A 85 13.79 13.59 29.35
N ARG A 86 12.86 13.13 28.49
CA ARG A 86 11.54 13.73 28.19
C ARG A 86 10.69 13.93 29.44
N ALA A 87 10.58 12.90 30.26
CA ALA A 87 9.84 12.95 31.51
C ALA A 87 10.49 13.90 32.53
N ALA A 88 11.82 13.85 32.69
CA ALA A 88 12.54 14.68 33.67
C ALA A 88 12.40 16.18 33.41
N ALA A 89 12.42 16.61 32.15
CA ALA A 89 12.26 18.03 31.80
C ALA A 89 10.79 18.48 31.66
N ALA A 90 9.82 17.57 31.77
CA ALA A 90 8.40 17.91 31.88
C ALA A 90 7.95 18.18 33.34
N GLY A 91 8.83 17.99 34.32
CA GLY A 91 8.54 18.14 35.76
C GLY A 91 8.49 19.58 36.30
N ASP A 92 8.66 20.60 35.47
CA ASP A 92 8.59 22.01 35.87
C ASP A 92 7.14 22.51 35.78
N LYS A 93 6.44 22.57 36.92
CA LYS A 93 4.99 22.85 37.01
C LYS A 93 4.60 24.30 36.66
N SER A 94 5.54 25.15 36.24
CA SER A 94 5.30 26.59 36.03
C SER A 94 5.15 27.03 34.57
N CYS A 95 5.27 26.14 33.58
CA CYS A 95 5.32 26.56 32.17
C CYS A 95 4.37 25.80 31.22
N ASP A 96 3.69 26.58 30.38
CA ASP A 96 2.74 26.15 29.36
C ASP A 96 3.38 25.14 28.38
N ALA A 97 2.68 24.05 28.07
CA ALA A 97 3.20 22.87 27.33
C ALA A 97 3.76 23.23 25.94
N THR A 98 3.26 24.32 25.35
CA THR A 98 3.71 24.86 24.05
C THR A 98 5.10 25.51 24.13
N VAL A 99 5.47 26.07 25.29
CA VAL A 99 6.77 26.71 25.56
C VAL A 99 7.81 25.66 25.93
N VAL A 100 7.42 24.62 26.67
CA VAL A 100 8.27 23.45 26.98
C VAL A 100 8.79 22.83 25.68
N CYS A 101 7.93 22.61 24.67
CA CYS A 101 8.30 22.03 23.38
C CYS A 101 9.32 22.90 22.57
N LYS A 102 9.29 24.23 22.74
CA LYS A 102 10.28 25.15 22.12
C LYS A 102 11.60 25.20 22.87
N LYS A 103 11.60 25.17 24.22
CA LYS A 103 12.83 25.05 25.04
C LYS A 103 13.48 23.67 24.84
N TYR A 104 12.68 22.62 24.71
CA TYR A 104 13.07 21.23 24.40
C TYR A 104 13.92 21.09 23.13
N ARG A 105 13.52 21.81 22.07
CA ARG A 105 14.18 21.76 20.75
C ARG A 105 15.55 22.45 20.72
N LYS A 106 15.88 23.27 21.73
CA LYS A 106 17.18 23.95 21.84
C LYS A 106 18.27 23.10 22.54
N HIS A 107 17.91 21.99 23.18
CA HIS A 107 18.89 21.16 23.91
C HIS A 107 19.71 20.27 22.94
N ARG A 108 20.87 20.79 22.49
CA ARG A 108 21.78 20.18 21.50
C ARG A 108 22.09 18.70 21.77
N THR A 109 22.14 18.27 23.03
CA THR A 109 22.43 16.89 23.45
C THR A 109 21.26 15.93 23.19
N ILE A 110 20.01 16.35 23.47
CA ILE A 110 18.81 15.51 23.25
C ILE A 110 18.58 15.31 21.76
N ARG A 111 18.75 16.36 20.96
CA ARG A 111 18.64 16.30 19.49
C ARG A 111 19.62 15.30 18.88
N LYS A 112 20.89 15.36 19.31
CA LYS A 112 21.94 14.42 18.91
C LYS A 112 21.66 12.96 19.29
N LEU A 113 20.87 12.72 20.33
CA LEU A 113 20.44 11.37 20.72
C LEU A 113 19.21 10.90 19.93
N ASP A 114 18.29 11.81 19.58
CA ASP A 114 17.13 11.53 18.72
C ASP A 114 17.55 11.15 17.29
N ASP A 115 18.50 11.89 16.71
CA ASP A 115 19.06 11.60 15.38
C ASP A 115 19.72 10.21 15.35
N MET A 116 20.45 9.87 16.41
CA MET A 116 21.03 8.52 16.55
C MET A 116 19.97 7.43 16.68
N SER A 117 18.84 7.71 17.35
CA SER A 117 17.73 6.76 17.45
C SER A 117 17.12 6.45 16.08
N ARG A 118 17.04 7.45 15.20
CA ARG A 118 16.58 7.25 13.81
C ARG A 118 17.58 6.47 12.98
N GLU A 119 18.87 6.71 13.17
CA GLU A 119 19.92 5.97 12.46
C GLU A 119 19.93 4.48 12.87
N PHE A 120 19.66 4.18 14.15
CA PHE A 120 19.45 2.80 14.61
C PHE A 120 18.23 2.13 13.95
N GLU A 121 17.16 2.87 13.70
CA GLU A 121 15.97 2.37 13.00
C GLU A 121 16.32 1.93 11.57
N THR A 122 17.01 2.80 10.83
CA THR A 122 17.40 2.53 9.44
C THR A 122 18.32 1.32 9.35
N VAL A 123 19.34 1.23 10.21
CA VAL A 123 20.25 0.08 10.22
C VAL A 123 19.50 -1.22 10.56
N TYR A 124 18.52 -1.18 11.47
CA TYR A 124 17.70 -2.35 11.78
C TYR A 124 16.81 -2.78 10.62
N GLU A 125 16.14 -1.83 9.95
CA GLU A 125 15.31 -2.09 8.76
C GLU A 125 16.15 -2.71 7.63
N ASP A 126 17.32 -2.14 7.32
CA ASP A 126 18.22 -2.64 6.27
C ASP A 126 18.71 -4.09 6.54
N MET A 127 19.06 -4.40 7.80
CA MET A 127 19.47 -5.76 8.20
C MET A 127 18.30 -6.75 8.17
N ALA A 128 17.09 -6.29 8.51
CA ALA A 128 15.89 -7.11 8.44
C ALA A 128 15.53 -7.45 6.99
N ASP A 129 15.72 -6.50 6.07
CA ASP A 129 15.52 -6.67 4.63
C ASP A 129 16.51 -7.69 4.04
N ILE A 130 17.81 -7.59 4.36
CA ILE A 130 18.80 -8.58 3.93
C ILE A 130 18.45 -9.98 4.43
N LYS A 131 17.99 -10.09 5.69
CA LYS A 131 17.56 -11.38 6.27
C LYS A 131 16.30 -11.92 5.58
N ALA A 132 15.37 -11.05 5.21
CA ALA A 132 14.16 -11.44 4.48
C ALA A 132 14.50 -11.93 3.07
N GLU A 133 15.37 -11.21 2.37
CA GLU A 133 15.84 -11.55 1.01
C GLU A 133 16.63 -12.87 1.01
N GLY A 134 17.53 -13.07 1.98
CA GLY A 134 18.34 -14.29 2.05
C GLY A 134 17.54 -15.54 2.45
N ARG A 135 16.35 -15.36 3.05
CA ARG A 135 15.40 -16.45 3.30
C ARG A 135 14.65 -16.89 2.05
N ILE A 136 14.49 -15.99 1.07
CA ILE A 136 13.78 -16.26 -0.18
C ILE A 136 14.78 -16.80 -1.22
N ASN A 137 15.93 -16.14 -1.37
CA ASN A 137 16.87 -16.38 -2.46
C ASN A 137 18.13 -17.16 -2.04
N GLY A 138 18.27 -17.50 -0.75
CA GLY A 138 19.54 -17.96 -0.16
C GLY A 138 20.48 -16.80 0.18
N PHE A 139 21.40 -17.01 1.12
CA PHE A 139 22.38 -16.00 1.52
C PHE A 139 23.59 -16.02 0.58
N SER A 140 23.84 -14.93 -0.14
CA SER A 140 25.08 -14.74 -0.90
C SER A 140 26.21 -14.19 -0.01
N GLU A 141 27.45 -14.33 -0.48
CA GLU A 141 28.61 -13.70 0.18
C GLU A 141 28.45 -12.17 0.25
N LYS A 142 27.90 -11.55 -0.79
CA LYS A 142 27.58 -10.10 -0.82
C LYS A 142 26.62 -9.71 0.28
N MET A 143 25.50 -10.44 0.44
CA MET A 143 24.51 -10.18 1.50
C MET A 143 25.09 -10.34 2.90
N THR A 144 26.00 -11.29 3.08
CA THR A 144 26.70 -11.51 4.35
C THR A 144 27.65 -10.35 4.64
N SER A 145 28.41 -9.90 3.64
CA SER A 145 29.31 -8.73 3.73
C SER A 145 28.53 -7.45 4.05
N ASP A 146 27.45 -7.19 3.33
CA ASP A 146 26.60 -6.00 3.51
C ASP A 146 25.99 -5.97 4.92
N CYS A 147 25.53 -7.12 5.42
CA CYS A 147 25.02 -7.17 6.78
C CYS A 147 26.12 -6.98 7.83
N HIS A 148 27.32 -7.49 7.58
CA HIS A 148 28.46 -7.29 8.48
C HIS A 148 28.86 -5.80 8.56
N GLU A 149 28.82 -5.07 7.45
CA GLU A 149 29.04 -3.62 7.42
C GLU A 149 27.94 -2.85 8.17
N LEU A 150 26.67 -3.24 7.99
CA LEU A 150 25.56 -2.67 8.77
C LEU A 150 25.71 -2.96 10.27
N PHE A 151 26.18 -4.14 10.64
CA PHE A 151 26.45 -4.48 12.04
C PHE A 151 27.62 -3.66 12.62
N LYS A 152 28.69 -3.44 11.87
CA LYS A 152 29.79 -2.53 12.28
C LYS A 152 29.25 -1.12 12.51
N LYS A 153 28.37 -0.63 11.63
CA LYS A 153 27.70 0.66 11.77
C LYS A 153 26.83 0.70 13.03
N ALA A 154 26.02 -0.33 13.29
CA ALA A 154 25.22 -0.45 14.51
C ALA A 154 26.09 -0.44 15.77
N THR A 155 27.21 -1.15 15.76
CA THR A 155 28.16 -1.23 16.89
C THR A 155 28.79 0.13 17.16
N LYS A 156 29.20 0.86 16.12
CA LYS A 156 29.71 2.24 16.23
C LYS A 156 28.66 3.19 16.80
N LEU A 157 27.42 3.08 16.34
CA LEU A 157 26.29 3.85 16.89
C LEU A 157 26.03 3.52 18.35
N GLN A 158 26.19 2.26 18.76
CA GLN A 158 26.02 1.82 20.13
C GLN A 158 27.11 2.39 21.05
N GLN A 159 28.37 2.39 20.61
CA GLN A 159 29.47 3.01 21.35
C GLN A 159 29.27 4.52 21.50
N LEU A 160 28.94 5.21 20.41
CA LEU A 160 28.63 6.64 20.44
C LEU A 160 27.42 6.95 21.33
N SER A 161 26.41 6.07 21.33
CA SER A 161 25.21 6.22 22.14
C SER A 161 25.57 6.12 23.62
N LYS A 162 26.37 5.12 24.01
CA LYS A 162 26.87 4.98 25.40
C LYS A 162 27.68 6.20 25.84
N LEU A 163 28.62 6.67 25.02
CA LEU A 163 29.43 7.86 25.32
C LEU A 163 28.56 9.11 25.50
N ARG A 164 27.55 9.31 24.63
CA ARG A 164 26.67 10.47 24.72
C ARG A 164 25.68 10.37 25.88
N LYS A 165 25.17 9.18 26.20
CA LYS A 165 24.36 8.93 27.41
C LYS A 165 25.16 9.25 28.67
N ALA A 166 26.41 8.80 28.74
CA ALA A 166 27.31 9.09 29.86
C ALA A 166 27.63 10.59 29.98
N LYS A 167 27.89 11.27 28.85
CA LYS A 167 28.12 12.72 28.82
C LYS A 167 26.87 13.53 29.18
N ALA A 168 25.68 13.04 28.82
CA ALA A 168 24.40 13.65 29.18
C ALA A 168 24.08 13.45 30.67
N ALA A 169 24.48 12.32 31.26
CA ALA A 169 24.27 12.01 32.68
C ALA A 169 25.22 12.78 33.64
N LYS A 170 26.36 13.28 33.13
CA LYS A 170 27.38 14.00 33.93
C LYS A 170 27.24 15.53 33.96
N LYS A 171 26.31 16.12 33.19
CA LYS A 171 26.14 17.58 33.14
C LYS A 171 24.98 18.02 34.03
N ASN A 172 25.26 18.82 35.05
CA ASN A 172 24.22 19.51 35.81
C ASN A 172 23.53 20.57 34.90
N PRO A 173 22.19 20.68 34.94
CA PRO A 173 21.43 21.54 34.02
C PRO A 173 21.66 23.06 34.20
N GLU A 174 22.35 23.51 35.25
CA GLU A 174 22.55 24.94 35.54
C GLU A 174 23.90 25.51 35.06
N ASP A 175 24.92 24.68 34.77
CA ASP A 175 26.25 25.16 34.36
C ASP A 175 26.47 25.08 32.85
N THR A 176 25.81 25.95 32.09
CA THR A 176 26.21 26.18 30.69
C THR A 176 26.35 27.65 30.35
N GLN A 177 27.32 28.31 30.96
CA GLN A 177 28.02 29.42 30.30
C GLN A 177 28.86 28.84 29.15
N CYS A 178 28.76 29.48 27.99
CA CYS A 178 29.39 29.04 26.76
C CYS A 178 30.90 29.38 26.82
N SER A 179 31.78 28.38 26.95
CA SER A 179 33.22 28.57 26.84
C SER A 179 33.63 28.72 25.37
N GLU A 180 34.51 29.69 25.08
CA GLU A 180 34.93 30.17 23.75
C GLU A 180 35.92 29.27 22.97
N ASP A 181 36.21 28.04 23.41
CA ASP A 181 37.35 27.26 22.90
C ASP A 181 37.07 26.05 21.99
N ASP A 182 35.85 25.90 21.44
CA ASP A 182 35.59 24.91 20.39
C ASP A 182 35.45 25.58 19.00
N ARG A 183 36.48 26.35 18.61
CA ARG A 183 36.68 26.81 17.23
C ARG A 183 37.28 25.68 16.40
N TYR A 184 36.44 24.79 15.86
CA TYR A 184 36.63 24.23 14.51
C TYR A 184 35.35 23.53 14.04
N ILE A 185 34.96 23.81 12.78
CA ILE A 185 33.80 23.33 12.00
C ILE A 185 32.50 24.14 12.21
N GLY A 186 32.30 25.16 11.36
CA GLY A 186 31.01 25.81 11.16
C GLY A 186 31.06 27.13 10.37
N GLU A 187 31.43 27.09 9.09
CA GLU A 187 31.16 28.24 8.21
C GLU A 187 29.67 28.22 7.82
N ASN A 188 28.95 29.32 8.06
CA ASN A 188 27.53 29.48 7.69
C ASN A 188 27.36 29.42 6.17
N VAL A 189 26.31 28.79 5.63
CA VAL A 189 26.07 28.70 4.18
C VAL A 189 24.78 29.43 3.77
N TYR A 190 24.87 30.25 2.73
CA TYR A 190 23.86 31.22 2.30
C TYR A 190 23.42 30.98 0.85
N VAL A 191 22.11 31.05 0.57
CA VAL A 191 21.56 31.21 -0.79
C VAL A 191 21.39 32.69 -1.08
N PHE A 192 21.87 33.13 -2.24
CA PHE A 192 21.81 34.54 -2.64
C PHE A 192 21.36 34.74 -4.08
N VAL A 193 20.91 35.96 -4.39
CA VAL A 193 20.53 36.46 -5.71
C VAL A 193 21.37 37.71 -6.02
N ARG A 194 21.90 37.85 -7.24
CA ARG A 194 22.70 39.03 -7.65
C ARG A 194 22.18 39.68 -8.93
N LYS A 195 22.34 41.01 -9.10
CA LYS A 195 21.75 41.82 -10.21
C LYS A 195 22.78 42.57 -11.07
N TYR A 196 22.47 42.81 -12.35
CA TYR A 196 23.05 43.89 -13.19
C TYR A 196 22.11 45.14 -13.26
N GLY A 197 22.60 46.38 -13.03
CA GLY A 197 21.83 47.64 -13.25
C GLY A 197 21.96 48.76 -12.20
N LYS A 198 21.50 49.99 -12.53
CA LYS A 198 21.75 51.26 -11.78
C LYS A 198 21.11 51.32 -10.37
N GLY A 199 21.91 51.76 -9.37
CA GLY A 199 21.53 52.50 -8.15
C GLY A 199 21.05 51.73 -6.90
N GLY A 200 21.81 51.82 -5.79
CA GLY A 200 21.38 51.43 -4.42
C GLY A 200 22.55 51.13 -3.45
N LYS A 201 22.46 51.56 -2.18
CA LYS A 201 23.49 51.65 -1.10
C LYS A 201 24.25 50.34 -0.72
N PRO A 202 25.40 50.44 0.00
CA PRO A 202 26.47 49.41 0.05
C PRO A 202 26.33 48.31 1.13
N ASP A 203 25.12 47.98 1.59
CA ASP A 203 24.92 46.97 2.64
C ASP A 203 24.44 45.61 2.10
N LEU A 204 24.68 44.52 2.82
CA LEU A 204 24.17 43.19 2.47
C LEU A 204 22.64 43.17 2.69
N ASP A 205 21.84 43.16 1.62
CA ASP A 205 20.38 43.02 1.73
C ASP A 205 20.05 41.57 2.14
N VAL A 206 19.42 41.40 3.31
CA VAL A 206 19.10 40.08 3.90
C VAL A 206 17.59 39.95 4.02
N ARG A 207 17.00 39.12 3.17
CA ARG A 207 15.56 38.82 3.13
C ARG A 207 15.35 37.34 3.40
N VAL A 208 15.51 36.92 4.66
CA VAL A 208 15.50 35.50 5.06
C VAL A 208 14.26 35.10 5.87
N ILE A 209 13.85 33.85 5.71
CA ILE A 209 12.87 33.17 6.56
C ILE A 209 13.57 32.22 7.55
N THR A 210 12.93 31.92 8.68
CA THR A 210 13.46 31.02 9.71
C THR A 210 13.71 29.61 9.18
N GLU A 211 14.87 29.02 9.49
CA GLU A 211 15.25 27.67 9.01
C GLU A 211 14.42 26.51 9.59
N ASP A 212 13.66 26.77 10.67
CA ASP A 212 12.68 25.82 11.23
C ASP A 212 11.38 25.76 10.43
N SER A 213 11.21 26.62 9.42
CA SER A 213 10.09 26.58 8.50
C SER A 213 10.15 25.32 7.63
N THR A 214 8.99 24.77 7.26
CA THR A 214 8.94 23.63 6.33
C THR A 214 9.62 23.99 5.01
N ALA A 215 10.35 23.07 4.38
CA ALA A 215 11.09 23.32 3.13
C ALA A 215 10.25 24.00 2.04
N GLY A 216 8.94 23.69 1.94
CA GLY A 216 8.02 24.36 1.02
C GLY A 216 7.86 25.86 1.31
N LYS A 217 7.70 26.27 2.57
CA LYS A 217 7.62 27.69 2.96
C LYS A 217 8.93 28.43 2.68
N ILE A 218 10.07 27.77 2.90
CA ILE A 218 11.39 28.32 2.59
C ILE A 218 11.53 28.56 1.07
N LEU A 219 11.16 27.57 0.26
CA LEU A 219 11.18 27.70 -1.20
C LEU A 219 10.29 28.84 -1.68
N TRP A 220 9.03 28.90 -1.23
CA TRP A 220 8.10 29.96 -1.63
C TRP A 220 8.62 31.35 -1.26
N HIS A 221 9.13 31.52 -0.03
CA HIS A 221 9.77 32.76 0.39
C HIS A 221 10.90 33.17 -0.56
N CYS A 222 11.77 32.23 -0.93
CA CYS A 222 12.86 32.49 -1.87
C CYS A 222 12.37 32.89 -3.26
N LEU A 223 11.35 32.20 -3.80
CA LEU A 223 10.76 32.52 -5.11
C LEU A 223 10.10 33.91 -5.10
N ASP A 224 9.31 34.21 -4.09
CA ASP A 224 8.62 35.50 -3.97
C ASP A 224 9.62 36.63 -3.76
N THR A 225 10.70 36.37 -3.02
CA THR A 225 11.79 37.33 -2.88
C THR A 225 12.47 37.62 -4.23
N VAL A 226 12.72 36.61 -5.07
CA VAL A 226 13.27 36.82 -6.42
C VAL A 226 12.29 37.60 -7.31
N ARG A 227 10.99 37.26 -7.28
CA ARG A 227 9.96 37.98 -8.05
C ARG A 227 9.82 39.44 -7.61
N ALA A 228 9.89 39.69 -6.30
CA ALA A 228 9.92 41.05 -5.74
C ALA A 228 11.14 41.82 -6.25
N ILE A 229 12.33 41.19 -6.23
CA ILE A 229 13.55 41.77 -6.81
C ILE A 229 13.36 42.07 -8.31
N GLN A 230 12.73 41.20 -9.10
CA GLN A 230 12.46 41.49 -10.51
C GLN A 230 11.52 42.70 -10.67
N LYS A 231 10.45 42.77 -9.87
CA LYS A 231 9.47 43.87 -9.92
C LYS A 231 10.10 45.22 -9.53
N GLU A 232 10.91 45.23 -8.47
CA GLU A 232 11.64 46.41 -7.99
C GLU A 232 12.64 46.97 -9.01
N ASN A 233 13.05 46.18 -10.01
CA ASN A 233 14.18 46.48 -10.87
C ASN A 233 13.83 46.55 -12.38
N GLY A 234 12.65 47.09 -12.69
CA GLY A 234 12.20 47.31 -14.07
C GLY A 234 11.33 46.18 -14.65
N GLY A 235 10.85 45.28 -13.81
CA GLY A 235 9.93 44.20 -14.18
C GLY A 235 10.60 42.95 -14.74
N GLN A 236 9.79 41.93 -15.03
CA GLN A 236 10.23 40.57 -15.41
C GLN A 236 11.05 40.50 -16.72
N GLN A 237 11.04 41.56 -17.53
CA GLN A 237 11.74 41.61 -18.82
C GLN A 237 13.15 42.23 -18.75
N LEU A 238 13.46 43.05 -17.74
CA LEU A 238 14.72 43.83 -17.69
C LEU A 238 15.72 43.37 -16.61
N CYS A 239 15.28 42.59 -15.63
CA CYS A 239 16.14 42.16 -14.52
C CYS A 239 16.96 40.90 -14.89
N VAL A 240 18.28 41.06 -15.02
CA VAL A 240 19.24 39.96 -15.21
C VAL A 240 19.90 39.61 -13.89
N PHE A 241 19.80 38.33 -13.48
CA PHE A 241 20.29 37.88 -12.18
C PHE A 241 20.93 36.49 -12.21
N LYS A 242 21.62 36.14 -11.11
CA LYS A 242 22.15 34.79 -10.86
C LYS A 242 21.87 34.37 -9.43
N ILE A 243 21.59 33.09 -9.23
CA ILE A 243 21.38 32.47 -7.91
C ILE A 243 22.62 31.65 -7.56
N GLY A 244 23.03 31.64 -6.29
CA GLY A 244 24.23 30.91 -5.86
C GLY A 244 24.21 30.49 -4.40
N LEU A 245 25.05 29.51 -4.06
CA LEU A 245 25.46 29.23 -2.68
C LEU A 245 26.85 29.80 -2.35
N THR A 246 27.03 30.18 -1.08
CA THR A 246 28.33 30.59 -0.54
C THR A 246 28.43 30.37 0.96
N ALA A 247 29.61 29.95 1.44
CA ALA A 247 29.94 29.92 2.86
C ALA A 247 30.48 31.27 3.39
N ASN A 248 30.87 32.16 2.46
CA ASN A 248 31.42 33.47 2.78
C ASN A 248 30.78 34.55 1.87
N PRO A 249 29.67 35.17 2.29
CA PRO A 249 28.90 36.08 1.46
C PRO A 249 29.69 37.36 1.13
N THR A 250 30.51 37.85 2.06
CA THR A 250 31.36 39.05 1.86
C THR A 250 32.41 38.84 0.77
N LYS A 251 33.16 37.74 0.82
CA LYS A 251 34.16 37.39 -0.20
C LYS A 251 33.53 37.13 -1.56
N ARG A 252 32.39 36.45 -1.58
CA ARG A 252 31.62 36.16 -2.80
C ARG A 252 31.07 37.43 -3.44
N ARG A 253 30.59 38.38 -2.63
CA ARG A 253 30.14 39.70 -3.08
C ARG A 253 31.26 40.46 -3.78
N GLU A 254 32.45 40.51 -3.19
CA GLU A 254 33.59 41.22 -3.78
C GLU A 254 34.02 40.63 -5.13
N SER A 255 34.13 39.30 -5.22
CA SER A 255 34.45 38.60 -6.47
C SER A 255 33.44 38.90 -7.59
N TYR A 256 32.17 39.09 -7.27
CA TYR A 256 31.14 39.40 -8.28
C TYR A 256 31.01 40.89 -8.59
N ARG A 257 31.42 41.77 -7.68
CA ARG A 257 31.59 43.20 -7.98
C ARG A 257 32.60 43.41 -9.10
N GLN A 258 33.69 42.64 -9.09
CA GLN A 258 34.69 42.61 -10.17
C GLN A 258 34.12 42.10 -11.52
N GLN A 259 32.99 41.39 -11.51
CA GLN A 259 32.28 40.88 -12.69
C GLN A 259 31.08 41.76 -13.09
N ASN A 260 31.07 43.03 -12.66
CA ASN A 260 30.04 44.04 -12.92
C ASN A 260 28.65 43.78 -12.30
N PHE A 261 28.53 42.88 -11.31
CA PHE A 261 27.29 42.76 -10.52
C PHE A 261 27.20 43.89 -9.50
N LYS A 262 26.02 44.50 -9.37
CA LYS A 262 25.81 45.74 -8.59
C LYS A 262 25.02 45.55 -7.29
N SER A 263 24.30 44.43 -7.14
CA SER A 263 23.55 44.10 -5.91
C SER A 263 23.65 42.61 -5.59
N PHE A 264 23.63 42.29 -4.29
CA PHE A 264 23.78 40.95 -3.73
C PHE A 264 22.80 40.80 -2.54
N VAL A 265 21.82 39.91 -2.69
CA VAL A 265 20.73 39.72 -1.72
C VAL A 265 20.78 38.30 -1.16
N ILE A 266 20.85 38.14 0.16
CA ILE A 266 20.74 36.85 0.84
C ILE A 266 19.26 36.52 1.02
N ILE A 267 18.81 35.41 0.46
CA ILE A 267 17.40 35.00 0.47
C ILE A 267 17.11 33.84 1.42
N HIS A 268 18.14 33.10 1.82
CA HIS A 268 18.06 32.12 2.91
C HIS A 268 19.44 31.81 3.50
N GLN A 269 19.49 31.38 4.77
CA GLN A 269 20.72 31.02 5.48
C GLN A 269 20.49 29.79 6.35
N THR A 270 21.49 28.90 6.44
CA THR A 270 21.53 27.86 7.48
C THR A 270 22.85 27.87 8.23
N TYR A 271 22.77 27.45 9.48
CA TYR A 271 23.91 27.15 10.35
C TYR A 271 24.07 25.63 10.57
N ARG A 272 23.25 24.81 9.90
CA ARG A 272 23.20 23.35 10.03
C ARG A 272 23.80 22.65 8.82
N SER A 273 24.90 21.93 9.02
CA SER A 273 25.55 21.16 7.95
C SER A 273 24.67 20.05 7.37
N ASP A 274 23.70 19.53 8.14
CA ASP A 274 22.73 18.54 7.66
C ASP A 274 21.63 19.13 6.76
N LEU A 275 21.47 20.46 6.76
CA LEU A 275 20.58 21.19 5.87
C LEU A 275 21.28 21.73 4.62
N LEU A 276 22.58 21.46 4.44
CA LEU A 276 23.33 21.89 3.25
C LEU A 276 22.71 21.33 1.97
N GLY A 277 22.31 20.05 1.97
CA GLY A 277 21.61 19.45 0.85
C GLY A 277 20.22 20.08 0.58
N MET A 278 19.54 20.56 1.62
CA MET A 278 18.30 21.32 1.46
C MET A 278 18.57 22.69 0.80
N LEU A 279 19.64 23.38 1.18
CA LEU A 279 20.07 24.64 0.56
C LEU A 279 20.49 24.47 -0.90
N GLU A 280 21.19 23.39 -1.23
CA GLU A 280 21.55 23.03 -2.61
C GLU A 280 20.30 22.68 -3.44
N MET A 281 19.35 21.94 -2.86
CA MET A 281 18.05 21.68 -3.49
C MET A 281 17.22 22.96 -3.65
N LEU A 282 17.30 23.87 -2.68
CA LEU A 282 16.65 25.17 -2.71
C LEU A 282 17.27 26.05 -3.80
N GLU A 283 18.61 26.13 -3.89
CA GLU A 283 19.32 26.81 -4.98
C GLU A 283 18.87 26.28 -6.35
N ALA A 284 18.86 24.96 -6.52
CA ALA A 284 18.46 24.31 -7.77
C ALA A 284 16.99 24.53 -8.12
N ALA A 285 16.09 24.47 -7.13
CA ALA A 285 14.66 24.68 -7.34
C ALA A 285 14.35 26.14 -7.70
N VAL A 286 15.02 27.10 -7.06
CA VAL A 286 14.89 28.52 -7.40
C VAL A 286 15.48 28.77 -8.78
N ILE A 287 16.63 28.17 -9.14
CA ILE A 287 17.17 28.28 -10.50
C ILE A 287 16.18 27.72 -11.52
N ALA A 288 15.66 26.51 -11.32
CA ALA A 288 14.74 25.86 -12.24
C ALA A 288 13.47 26.67 -12.52
N GLU A 289 12.92 27.35 -11.51
CA GLU A 289 11.76 28.24 -11.67
C GLU A 289 12.05 29.42 -12.63
N PHE A 290 13.26 29.96 -12.60
CA PHE A 290 13.64 31.12 -13.41
C PHE A 290 14.54 30.79 -14.61
N TYR A 291 14.80 29.51 -14.85
CA TYR A 291 15.62 29.02 -15.95
C TYR A 291 14.75 28.92 -17.21
N ASP A 292 14.62 30.03 -17.90
CA ASP A 292 13.90 30.13 -19.17
C ASP A 292 14.90 30.42 -20.31
N ASN A 293 14.63 29.95 -21.53
CA ASN A 293 15.53 30.04 -22.71
C ASN A 293 15.81 31.49 -23.18
N GLY A 294 15.32 32.52 -22.47
CA GLY A 294 15.66 33.91 -22.67
C GLY A 294 16.58 34.45 -21.57
N TYR A 295 17.87 34.62 -21.88
CA TYR A 295 19.01 35.39 -21.29
C TYR A 295 18.96 36.07 -19.89
N ARG A 296 18.00 35.75 -19.01
CA ARG A 296 17.64 36.50 -17.78
C ARG A 296 18.28 35.90 -16.52
N CYS A 297 18.11 34.60 -16.29
CA CYS A 297 18.86 33.88 -15.28
C CYS A 297 20.19 33.42 -15.88
N ARG A 298 21.32 33.91 -15.36
CA ARG A 298 22.67 33.66 -15.91
C ARG A 298 23.36 32.43 -15.30
N ASN A 299 22.62 31.56 -14.63
CA ASN A 299 23.14 30.27 -14.18
C ASN A 299 23.44 29.37 -15.39
N ARG A 300 24.63 28.75 -15.44
CA ARG A 300 25.11 28.02 -16.64
C ARG A 300 24.38 26.68 -16.89
N GLN A 301 23.76 26.10 -15.87
CA GLN A 301 23.09 24.79 -15.94
C GLN A 301 21.88 24.73 -15.00
N LEU A 302 20.91 23.88 -15.34
CA LEU A 302 19.87 23.44 -14.41
C LEU A 302 20.52 22.63 -13.28
N GLY A 303 20.23 22.97 -12.02
CA GLY A 303 20.70 22.18 -10.86
C GLY A 303 21.66 22.89 -9.89
N GLY A 304 22.03 24.15 -10.12
CA GLY A 304 23.00 24.87 -9.28
C GLY A 304 24.45 24.56 -9.65
N GLU A 305 25.35 25.48 -9.32
CA GLU A 305 26.80 25.31 -9.57
C GLU A 305 27.52 24.67 -8.36
N SER A 306 26.78 24.46 -7.26
CA SER A 306 27.33 24.13 -5.95
C SER A 306 26.97 22.73 -5.44
N MET A 307 26.18 21.94 -6.17
CA MET A 307 25.75 20.61 -5.70
C MET A 307 26.96 19.71 -5.45
N HIS A 308 27.21 19.37 -4.18
CA HIS A 308 27.99 18.19 -3.87
C HIS A 308 27.26 16.95 -4.42
N ASP A 309 28.01 16.10 -5.11
CA ASP A 309 27.58 14.94 -5.90
C ASP A 309 26.99 13.79 -5.05
N ARG A 310 25.96 14.06 -4.24
CA ARG A 310 25.36 13.10 -3.30
C ARG A 310 23.87 13.36 -3.10
N ASN A 311 23.05 13.01 -4.09
CA ASN A 311 21.66 12.53 -3.91
C ASN A 311 21.03 12.14 -5.26
N GLN A 312 21.77 11.35 -6.05
CA GLN A 312 21.09 10.48 -6.99
C GLN A 312 20.97 9.12 -6.28
N VAL A 313 19.85 8.44 -6.45
CA VAL A 313 19.85 6.97 -6.40
C VAL A 313 19.80 6.54 -7.86
N PRO A 314 20.89 6.72 -8.65
CA PRO A 314 20.89 6.16 -9.99
C PRO A 314 20.88 4.64 -9.84
N ALA A 315 20.47 3.91 -10.88
CA ALA A 315 20.78 2.49 -11.02
C ALA A 315 22.30 2.23 -11.19
N LYS A 316 23.11 2.83 -10.31
CA LYS A 316 24.56 2.78 -10.22
C LYS A 316 25.04 1.34 -10.05
N ASP A 317 24.36 0.59 -9.19
CA ASP A 317 24.73 -0.79 -8.89
C ASP A 317 24.69 -1.65 -10.15
N ILE A 318 23.69 -1.47 -11.01
CA ILE A 318 23.60 -2.15 -12.32
C ILE A 318 24.80 -1.79 -13.20
N VAL A 319 25.21 -0.53 -13.25
CA VAL A 319 26.38 -0.09 -14.03
C VAL A 319 27.67 -0.69 -13.47
N LEU A 320 27.83 -0.72 -12.15
CA LEU A 320 29.00 -1.28 -11.47
C LEU A 320 29.09 -2.80 -11.64
N ASP A 321 27.97 -3.50 -11.50
CA ASP A 321 27.87 -4.94 -11.70
C ASP A 321 28.17 -5.28 -13.17
N ALA A 322 27.63 -4.53 -14.13
CA ALA A 322 27.94 -4.71 -15.55
C ALA A 322 29.42 -4.43 -15.88
N ARG A 323 30.05 -3.41 -15.29
CA ARG A 323 31.51 -3.17 -15.45
C ARG A 323 32.35 -4.32 -14.92
N THR A 324 31.87 -4.99 -13.88
CA THR A 324 32.54 -6.16 -13.31
C THR A 324 32.34 -7.36 -14.23
N ALA A 325 31.11 -7.63 -14.64
CA ALA A 325 30.76 -8.75 -15.52
C ALA A 325 31.39 -8.64 -16.92
N ALA A 326 31.43 -7.43 -17.51
CA ALA A 326 31.99 -7.19 -18.84
C ALA A 326 33.51 -7.44 -18.92
N LYS A 327 34.21 -7.67 -17.80
CA LYS A 327 35.62 -8.10 -17.80
C LYS A 327 35.78 -9.57 -18.20
N THR A 328 34.76 -10.38 -17.96
CA THR A 328 34.78 -11.84 -18.15
C THR A 328 33.73 -12.31 -19.16
N ASP A 329 32.71 -11.50 -19.42
CA ASP A 329 31.61 -11.79 -20.34
C ASP A 329 31.67 -10.84 -21.55
N SER A 330 31.71 -11.41 -22.76
CA SER A 330 31.77 -10.68 -24.02
C SER A 330 30.41 -10.15 -24.49
N CYS A 331 29.35 -10.26 -23.68
CA CYS A 331 28.01 -9.79 -24.00
C CYS A 331 28.00 -8.29 -24.38
N PRO A 332 27.60 -7.93 -25.61
CA PRO A 332 27.57 -6.54 -26.07
C PRO A 332 26.65 -5.64 -25.25
N VAL A 333 25.58 -6.20 -24.67
CA VAL A 333 24.65 -5.48 -23.80
C VAL A 333 25.34 -5.08 -22.50
N LEU A 334 26.07 -6.00 -21.85
CA LEU A 334 26.83 -5.72 -20.64
C LEU A 334 27.91 -4.66 -20.90
N ALA A 335 28.61 -4.74 -22.03
CA ALA A 335 29.59 -3.72 -22.44
C ALA A 335 28.94 -2.33 -22.63
N SER A 336 27.72 -2.28 -23.19
CA SER A 336 26.96 -1.03 -23.34
C SER A 336 26.51 -0.46 -21.99
N ILE A 337 26.02 -1.30 -21.07
CA ILE A 337 25.66 -0.89 -19.72
C ILE A 337 26.89 -0.39 -18.94
N ALA A 338 28.02 -1.09 -19.05
CA ALA A 338 29.26 -0.77 -18.36
C ALA A 338 29.79 0.64 -18.71
N ARG A 339 29.52 1.11 -19.94
CA ARG A 339 29.90 2.45 -20.43
C ARG A 339 28.99 3.57 -19.92
N VAL A 340 27.85 3.26 -19.30
CA VAL A 340 26.95 4.26 -18.75
C VAL A 340 27.62 5.02 -17.58
N LYS A 341 27.38 6.33 -17.51
CA LYS A 341 27.83 7.15 -16.39
C LYS A 341 27.00 6.86 -15.15
N GLU A 342 27.65 6.46 -14.06
CA GLU A 342 27.02 6.14 -12.78
C GLU A 342 26.12 7.28 -12.27
N SER A 343 26.60 8.53 -12.36
CA SER A 343 25.89 9.73 -11.91
C SER A 343 24.75 10.17 -12.84
N SER A 344 24.28 9.31 -13.74
CA SER A 344 23.12 9.59 -14.60
C SER A 344 22.60 8.30 -15.26
N ALA A 345 22.60 7.18 -14.53
CA ALA A 345 22.43 5.86 -15.12
C ALA A 345 21.02 5.56 -15.66
N ASP A 346 19.96 6.04 -15.00
CA ASP A 346 18.59 5.56 -15.24
C ASP A 346 18.07 5.74 -16.68
N ALA A 347 18.23 6.91 -17.29
CA ALA A 347 17.69 7.17 -18.63
C ALA A 347 18.47 6.41 -19.73
N PRO A 348 19.83 6.42 -19.75
CA PRO A 348 20.61 5.57 -20.65
C PRO A 348 20.32 4.08 -20.48
N LEU A 349 20.21 3.60 -19.23
CA LEU A 349 19.89 2.19 -18.95
C LEU A 349 18.55 1.78 -19.54
N PHE A 350 17.50 2.58 -19.33
CA PHE A 350 16.19 2.27 -19.89
C PHE A 350 16.21 2.24 -21.42
N LYS A 351 16.97 3.15 -22.06
CA LYS A 351 17.18 3.13 -23.51
C LYS A 351 17.84 1.82 -23.96
N ILE A 352 18.92 1.41 -23.31
CA ILE A 352 19.63 0.15 -23.60
C ILE A 352 18.69 -1.04 -23.42
N PHE A 353 17.95 -1.09 -22.31
CA PHE A 353 17.01 -2.18 -22.03
C PHE A 353 15.93 -2.28 -23.11
N ARG A 354 15.40 -1.15 -23.57
CA ARG A 354 14.41 -1.14 -24.66
C ARG A 354 15.00 -1.58 -25.99
N GLU A 355 16.21 -1.13 -26.33
CA GLU A 355 16.92 -1.51 -27.56
C GLU A 355 17.22 -3.01 -27.63
N HIS A 356 17.38 -3.66 -26.47
CA HIS A 356 17.66 -5.09 -26.36
C HIS A 356 16.47 -5.93 -25.87
N MET A 357 15.24 -5.41 -25.93
CA MET A 357 14.02 -6.14 -25.52
C MET A 357 14.01 -6.64 -24.06
N LEU A 358 14.78 -6.01 -23.17
CA LEU A 358 14.80 -6.24 -21.71
C LEU A 358 13.80 -5.36 -20.96
N ALA A 359 12.98 -4.62 -21.69
CA ALA A 359 11.85 -3.87 -21.18
C ALA A 359 10.70 -4.00 -22.17
N LEU A 360 9.49 -4.15 -21.65
CA LEU A 360 8.31 -4.34 -22.48
C LEU A 360 8.15 -3.11 -23.38
N PRO A 361 8.06 -3.26 -24.72
CA PRO A 361 8.23 -2.14 -25.65
C PRO A 361 7.00 -1.22 -25.73
N ALA A 362 6.15 -1.22 -24.70
CA ALA A 362 4.97 -0.40 -24.64
C ALA A 362 5.32 1.09 -24.51
N PRO A 363 4.66 1.98 -25.27
CA PRO A 363 4.95 3.40 -25.26
C PRO A 363 4.46 4.06 -23.96
N ILE A 364 5.31 4.92 -23.39
CA ILE A 364 4.89 5.86 -22.34
C ILE A 364 4.33 7.10 -23.02
N SER A 365 3.06 7.38 -22.74
CA SER A 365 2.32 8.53 -23.28
C SER A 365 2.43 9.74 -22.35
N PHE A 366 2.27 10.94 -22.92
CA PHE A 366 2.29 12.20 -22.19
C PHE A 366 1.05 13.02 -22.51
N LYS A 367 0.40 13.59 -21.50
CA LYS A 367 -0.76 14.48 -21.66
C LYS A 367 -0.73 15.57 -20.61
N LYS A 368 -1.38 16.70 -20.91
CA LYS A 368 -1.66 17.75 -19.93
C LYS A 368 -2.60 17.21 -18.84
N VAL A 369 -2.24 17.42 -17.57
CA VAL A 369 -3.03 17.01 -16.39
C VAL A 369 -3.09 18.17 -15.42
N ALA A 370 -4.28 18.70 -15.16
CA ALA A 370 -4.47 19.95 -14.41
C ALA A 370 -3.55 21.08 -14.94
N THR A 371 -2.68 21.64 -14.11
CA THR A 371 -1.72 22.69 -14.50
C THR A 371 -0.36 22.15 -14.97
N LEU A 372 -0.21 20.83 -15.10
CA LEU A 372 1.01 20.20 -15.65
C LEU A 372 0.86 20.02 -17.15
N GLU A 373 1.73 20.65 -17.95
CA GLU A 373 1.69 20.54 -19.42
C GLU A 373 1.96 19.11 -19.93
N GLN A 374 2.79 18.35 -19.21
CA GLN A 374 3.10 16.96 -19.54
C GLN A 374 3.15 16.10 -18.29
N TYR A 375 2.29 15.08 -18.25
CA TYR A 375 2.30 14.03 -17.24
C TYR A 375 2.38 12.66 -17.90
N PRO A 376 3.31 11.78 -17.45
CA PRO A 376 3.49 10.47 -18.06
C PRO A 376 2.44 9.46 -17.56
N TYR A 377 1.95 8.63 -18.47
CA TYR A 377 1.06 7.50 -18.17
C TYR A 377 1.27 6.39 -19.21
N LEU A 378 0.79 5.19 -18.90
CA LEU A 378 0.69 4.10 -19.88
C LEU A 378 -0.72 4.10 -20.43
N ASP A 379 -0.84 4.39 -21.73
CA ASP A 379 -2.12 4.32 -22.41
C ASP A 379 -2.56 2.84 -22.50
N PRO A 380 -3.72 2.46 -21.94
CA PRO A 380 -4.16 1.07 -21.91
C PRO A 380 -4.20 0.42 -23.30
N ARG A 381 -4.63 1.11 -24.36
CA ARG A 381 -4.76 0.52 -25.70
C ARG A 381 -3.42 0.00 -26.24
N PRO A 382 -2.41 0.84 -26.50
CA PRO A 382 -1.13 0.36 -27.02
C PRO A 382 -0.42 -0.57 -26.03
N PHE A 383 -0.70 -0.48 -24.73
CA PHE A 383 -0.17 -1.41 -23.74
C PHE A 383 -0.72 -2.84 -23.95
N LEU A 384 -2.04 -2.98 -24.10
CA LEU A 384 -2.69 -4.28 -24.38
C LEU A 384 -2.33 -4.84 -25.76
N GLU A 385 -2.23 -3.97 -26.78
CA GLU A 385 -1.76 -4.37 -28.12
C GLU A 385 -0.31 -4.88 -28.07
N THR A 386 0.54 -4.23 -27.27
CA THR A 386 1.93 -4.68 -27.06
C THR A 386 1.97 -6.07 -26.41
N LEU A 387 1.19 -6.30 -25.34
CA LEU A 387 1.14 -7.63 -24.70
C LEU A 387 0.66 -8.70 -25.68
N SER A 388 -0.40 -8.39 -26.44
CA SER A 388 -1.00 -9.30 -27.41
C SER A 388 -0.03 -9.64 -28.54
N GLY A 389 0.63 -8.63 -29.11
CA GLY A 389 1.61 -8.79 -30.19
C GLY A 389 2.90 -9.52 -29.79
N ASN A 390 3.22 -9.56 -28.49
CA ASN A 390 4.34 -10.34 -27.96
C ASN A 390 3.95 -11.75 -27.48
N GLY A 391 2.76 -12.25 -27.85
CA GLY A 391 2.32 -13.61 -27.54
C GLY A 391 1.68 -13.80 -26.15
N PHE A 392 1.46 -12.71 -25.40
CA PHE A 392 0.89 -12.75 -24.05
C PHE A 392 -0.60 -12.42 -24.02
N PHE A 393 -1.33 -12.66 -25.12
CA PHE A 393 -2.75 -12.31 -25.21
C PHE A 393 -3.62 -13.05 -24.17
N HIS A 394 -3.25 -14.29 -23.81
CA HIS A 394 -3.91 -15.03 -22.72
C HIS A 394 -3.87 -14.30 -21.35
N LYS A 395 -2.87 -13.44 -21.10
CA LYS A 395 -2.80 -12.60 -19.89
C LYS A 395 -3.75 -11.41 -19.94
N VAL A 396 -4.03 -10.91 -21.14
CA VAL A 396 -5.03 -9.85 -21.39
C VAL A 396 -6.44 -10.42 -21.24
N LEU A 397 -6.67 -11.63 -21.75
CA LEU A 397 -7.96 -12.31 -21.71
C LEU A 397 -8.32 -12.88 -20.33
N GLY A 398 -7.34 -13.43 -19.61
CA GLY A 398 -7.58 -14.23 -18.40
C GLY A 398 -8.09 -15.65 -18.70
N VAL A 399 -8.09 -16.07 -19.97
CA VAL A 399 -8.48 -17.40 -20.47
C VAL A 399 -7.54 -17.80 -21.63
N PRO A 400 -7.48 -19.09 -22.03
CA PRO A 400 -6.74 -19.50 -23.21
C PRO A 400 -7.24 -18.81 -24.48
N VAL A 401 -6.30 -18.52 -25.40
CA VAL A 401 -6.63 -17.81 -26.65
C VAL A 401 -7.59 -18.61 -27.52
N GLN A 402 -7.43 -19.94 -27.62
CA GLN A 402 -8.26 -20.76 -28.51
C GLN A 402 -9.74 -20.86 -28.08
N SER A 403 -10.05 -20.63 -26.80
CA SER A 403 -11.40 -20.71 -26.25
C SER A 403 -11.94 -19.35 -25.85
N ALA A 404 -11.23 -18.27 -26.19
CA ALA A 404 -11.51 -16.92 -25.71
C ALA A 404 -12.94 -16.48 -26.03
N GLU A 405 -13.39 -16.64 -27.29
CA GLU A 405 -14.73 -16.24 -27.71
C GLU A 405 -15.83 -16.97 -26.94
N ALA A 406 -15.74 -18.30 -26.83
CA ALA A 406 -16.70 -19.12 -26.09
C ALA A 406 -16.72 -18.77 -24.59
N CYS A 407 -15.54 -18.55 -23.99
CA CYS A 407 -15.43 -18.12 -22.60
C CYS A 407 -16.06 -16.74 -22.36
N MET A 408 -15.86 -15.77 -23.27
CA MET A 408 -16.48 -14.45 -23.15
C MET A 408 -17.99 -14.51 -23.32
N LEU A 409 -18.49 -15.31 -24.28
CA LEU A 409 -19.93 -15.53 -24.44
C LEU A 409 -20.55 -16.14 -23.16
N SER A 410 -19.93 -17.18 -22.61
CA SER A 410 -20.37 -17.80 -21.35
C SER A 410 -20.31 -16.83 -20.17
N PHE A 411 -19.28 -15.98 -20.10
CA PHE A 411 -19.18 -14.94 -19.09
C PHE A 411 -20.36 -13.97 -19.17
N TRP A 412 -20.65 -13.42 -20.34
CA TRP A 412 -21.70 -12.41 -20.51
C TRP A 412 -23.11 -12.97 -20.41
N GLU A 413 -23.31 -14.24 -20.76
CA GLU A 413 -24.55 -14.96 -20.51
C GLU A 413 -24.85 -15.01 -19.01
N LYS A 414 -23.91 -15.52 -18.21
CA LYS A 414 -24.01 -15.57 -16.74
C LYS A 414 -24.11 -14.18 -16.10
N PHE A 415 -23.36 -13.20 -16.63
CA PHE A 415 -23.47 -11.82 -16.16
C PHE A 415 -24.87 -11.24 -16.39
N ARG A 416 -25.53 -11.61 -17.50
CA ARG A 416 -26.89 -11.18 -17.81
C ARG A 416 -27.94 -11.81 -16.90
N GLU A 417 -27.74 -13.05 -16.47
CA GLU A 417 -28.64 -13.71 -15.51
C GLU A 417 -28.72 -12.94 -14.18
N VAL A 418 -27.59 -12.38 -13.75
CA VAL A 418 -27.49 -11.63 -12.49
C VAL A 418 -27.80 -10.14 -12.66
N HIS A 419 -27.45 -9.56 -13.81
CA HIS A 419 -27.61 -8.13 -14.12
C HIS A 419 -28.33 -7.91 -15.47
N PRO A 420 -29.61 -8.30 -15.60
CA PRO A 420 -30.30 -8.35 -16.89
C PRO A 420 -30.40 -6.99 -17.59
N ASN A 421 -30.54 -5.91 -16.82
CA ASN A 421 -30.71 -4.56 -17.33
C ASN A 421 -29.41 -3.74 -17.38
N HIS A 422 -28.24 -4.36 -17.14
CA HIS A 422 -26.98 -3.65 -17.14
C HIS A 422 -26.74 -2.91 -18.46
N GLY A 423 -26.26 -1.67 -18.41
CA GLY A 423 -26.07 -0.81 -19.59
C GLY A 423 -25.10 -1.33 -20.66
N ILE A 424 -24.40 -2.45 -20.41
CA ILE A 424 -23.59 -3.13 -21.42
C ILE A 424 -24.48 -3.79 -22.47
N PHE A 425 -25.63 -4.34 -22.06
CA PHE A 425 -26.53 -5.09 -22.94
C PHE A 425 -27.40 -4.19 -23.84
N SER A 426 -27.44 -2.89 -23.56
CA SER A 426 -28.06 -1.90 -24.46
C SER A 426 -27.13 -1.44 -25.58
N GLN A 427 -25.86 -1.86 -25.58
CA GLN A 427 -24.87 -1.45 -26.59
C GLN A 427 -24.72 -2.52 -27.67
N TYR A 428 -24.51 -2.10 -28.91
CA TYR A 428 -24.24 -3.01 -30.02
C TYR A 428 -22.74 -3.37 -30.07
N ILE A 429 -22.31 -4.25 -29.17
CA ILE A 429 -20.90 -4.69 -29.04
C ILE A 429 -20.80 -6.22 -29.14
N PRO A 430 -19.83 -6.78 -29.88
CA PRO A 430 -19.63 -8.22 -29.96
C PRO A 430 -19.20 -8.82 -28.61
N LEU A 431 -20.12 -9.50 -27.91
CA LEU A 431 -19.86 -10.04 -26.58
C LEU A 431 -18.75 -11.11 -26.56
N GLY A 432 -18.59 -11.87 -27.64
CA GLY A 432 -17.48 -12.84 -27.79
C GLY A 432 -16.09 -12.20 -27.79
N ASN A 433 -16.01 -10.89 -28.07
CA ASN A 433 -14.77 -10.12 -28.09
C ASN A 433 -14.70 -9.07 -26.98
N LEU A 434 -15.63 -9.09 -26.02
CA LEU A 434 -15.71 -8.12 -24.93
C LEU A 434 -15.11 -8.71 -23.65
N ILE A 435 -13.99 -8.15 -23.18
CA ILE A 435 -13.25 -8.69 -22.04
C ILE A 435 -13.64 -7.92 -20.76
N PRO A 436 -14.08 -8.62 -19.69
CA PRO A 436 -14.44 -7.99 -18.42
C PRO A 436 -13.19 -7.64 -17.60
N TYR A 437 -13.13 -6.41 -17.10
CA TYR A 437 -12.02 -5.88 -16.32
C TYR A 437 -12.51 -5.17 -15.05
N TYR A 438 -11.65 -5.20 -14.03
CA TYR A 438 -11.76 -4.35 -12.85
C TYR A 438 -10.70 -3.26 -12.86
N LEU A 439 -11.05 -2.11 -12.29
CA LEU A 439 -10.08 -1.10 -11.91
C LEU A 439 -9.62 -1.31 -10.47
N HIS A 440 -8.41 -0.85 -10.20
CA HIS A 440 -7.81 -0.85 -8.88
C HIS A 440 -7.05 0.45 -8.63
N GLY A 441 -7.15 0.95 -7.40
CA GLY A 441 -6.27 2.01 -6.94
C GLY A 441 -6.04 1.95 -5.44
N ASP A 442 -4.81 2.31 -5.06
CA ASP A 442 -4.39 2.28 -3.66
C ASP A 442 -3.21 3.25 -3.38
N GLY A 443 -2.99 3.54 -2.10
CA GLY A 443 -1.93 4.38 -1.58
C GLY A 443 -0.65 3.61 -1.27
N GLY A 444 0.42 3.87 -2.02
CA GLY A 444 1.76 3.37 -1.75
C GLY A 444 2.64 4.36 -0.95
N ARG A 445 3.83 3.88 -0.57
CA ARG A 445 4.90 4.71 0.03
C ARG A 445 6.12 4.77 -0.86
N GLY A 446 6.45 5.97 -1.35
CA GLY A 446 7.66 6.29 -2.11
C GLY A 446 8.84 6.69 -1.22
N TYR A 447 9.85 7.32 -1.84
CA TYR A 447 11.09 7.74 -1.17
C TYR A 447 10.79 8.55 0.11
N LYS A 448 11.55 8.30 1.19
CA LYS A 448 11.34 8.92 2.51
C LYS A 448 9.91 8.80 3.08
N LYS A 449 9.17 7.75 2.69
CA LYS A 449 7.79 7.49 3.10
C LYS A 449 6.78 8.51 2.55
N ASP A 450 7.13 9.24 1.49
CA ASP A 450 6.20 10.15 0.81
C ASP A 450 5.06 9.35 0.15
N PRO A 451 3.78 9.69 0.41
CA PRO A 451 2.65 8.98 -0.18
C PRO A 451 2.64 9.11 -1.71
N ILE A 452 2.29 8.00 -2.36
CA ILE A 452 1.98 7.93 -3.79
C ILE A 452 0.64 7.24 -3.99
N GLU A 453 -0.10 7.62 -5.01
CA GLU A 453 -1.30 6.94 -5.48
C GLU A 453 -0.91 6.08 -6.69
N ILE A 454 -1.36 4.83 -6.72
CA ILE A 454 -1.09 3.88 -7.81
C ILE A 454 -2.42 3.53 -8.46
N LEU A 455 -2.51 3.68 -9.78
CA LEU A 455 -3.69 3.40 -10.60
C LEU A 455 -3.40 2.22 -11.53
N SER A 456 -4.22 1.18 -11.48
CA SER A 456 -4.01 -0.05 -12.25
C SER A 456 -5.33 -0.70 -12.66
N MET A 457 -5.32 -1.54 -13.69
CA MET A 457 -6.48 -2.34 -14.11
C MET A 457 -6.09 -3.82 -14.27
N PHE A 458 -7.07 -4.71 -14.28
CA PHE A 458 -6.83 -6.14 -14.44
C PHE A 458 -8.04 -6.89 -15.01
N PRO A 459 -7.83 -7.98 -15.77
CA PRO A 459 -8.94 -8.81 -16.23
C PRO A 459 -9.64 -9.45 -15.04
N ALA A 460 -10.97 -9.56 -15.11
CA ALA A 460 -11.78 -10.21 -14.08
C ALA A 460 -11.44 -11.70 -13.94
N LEU A 461 -11.07 -12.32 -15.05
CA LEU A 461 -10.71 -13.73 -15.15
C LEU A 461 -9.19 -13.95 -15.05
N GLY A 462 -8.78 -15.15 -14.66
CA GLY A 462 -7.38 -15.54 -14.62
C GLY A 462 -7.17 -17.02 -14.33
N ALA A 463 -5.95 -17.37 -13.90
CA ALA A 463 -5.50 -18.76 -13.72
C ALA A 463 -6.07 -19.46 -12.46
N GLY A 464 -7.22 -19.00 -11.97
CA GLY A 464 -7.88 -19.48 -10.76
C GLY A 464 -7.16 -19.07 -9.48
N SER A 465 -7.39 -19.88 -8.45
CA SER A 465 -6.72 -19.78 -7.16
C SER A 465 -5.67 -20.87 -7.02
N ARG A 466 -4.93 -20.90 -5.90
CA ARG A 466 -4.08 -22.05 -5.57
C ARG A 466 -4.90 -23.34 -5.37
N SER A 467 -6.12 -23.22 -4.84
CA SER A 467 -6.99 -24.35 -4.47
C SER A 467 -7.85 -24.85 -5.62
N ASN A 468 -8.08 -23.99 -6.61
CA ASN A 468 -8.78 -24.32 -7.85
C ASN A 468 -8.04 -23.64 -9.02
N PRO A 469 -6.93 -24.25 -9.49
CA PRO A 469 -6.13 -23.70 -10.57
C PRO A 469 -6.81 -23.91 -11.92
N VAL A 470 -6.75 -22.88 -12.77
CA VAL A 470 -7.21 -22.94 -14.16
C VAL A 470 -6.03 -22.78 -15.10
N ASP A 471 -5.90 -23.66 -16.09
CA ASP A 471 -4.85 -23.56 -17.11
C ASP A 471 -5.21 -22.49 -18.14
N LEU A 472 -4.31 -21.52 -18.33
CA LEU A 472 -4.43 -20.47 -19.34
C LEU A 472 -3.66 -20.79 -20.63
N SER A 473 -2.96 -21.92 -20.65
CA SER A 473 -2.14 -22.36 -21.78
C SER A 473 -2.98 -23.01 -22.88
N GLY A 474 -2.33 -23.20 -24.03
CA GLY A 474 -2.93 -23.92 -25.16
C GLY A 474 -3.21 -25.41 -24.89
N LYS A 475 -2.74 -25.97 -23.77
CA LYS A 475 -2.96 -27.38 -23.40
C LYS A 475 -4.40 -27.65 -22.93
N ARG A 476 -5.14 -26.61 -22.54
CA ARG A 476 -6.52 -26.73 -22.12
C ARG A 476 -7.42 -27.16 -23.29
N LYS A 477 -8.30 -28.13 -23.03
CA LYS A 477 -9.29 -28.58 -24.02
C LYS A 477 -10.22 -27.42 -24.38
N ALA A 478 -10.59 -27.32 -25.65
CA ALA A 478 -11.36 -26.18 -26.17
C ALA A 478 -12.82 -26.14 -25.66
N ASP A 479 -13.37 -27.29 -25.25
CA ASP A 479 -14.72 -27.44 -24.68
C ASP A 479 -14.79 -27.14 -23.18
N ASP A 480 -13.65 -27.01 -22.51
CA ASP A 480 -13.57 -26.62 -21.11
C ASP A 480 -13.67 -25.09 -20.97
N LEU A 481 -14.85 -24.62 -20.55
CA LEU A 481 -15.18 -23.20 -20.38
C LEU A 481 -15.17 -22.74 -18.91
N THR A 482 -14.56 -23.50 -17.98
CA THR A 482 -14.33 -23.04 -16.60
C THR A 482 -13.67 -21.65 -16.55
N LEU A 483 -14.25 -20.74 -15.77
CA LEU A 483 -13.82 -19.35 -15.67
C LEU A 483 -13.15 -19.13 -14.31
N GLY A 484 -11.82 -19.06 -14.28
CA GLY A 484 -11.06 -18.92 -13.04
C GLY A 484 -11.00 -17.49 -12.53
N ILE A 485 -10.93 -17.33 -11.20
CA ILE A 485 -10.63 -16.05 -10.56
C ILE A 485 -9.17 -15.60 -10.82
N ASN A 486 -8.89 -14.31 -10.80
CA ASN A 486 -7.57 -13.76 -11.12
C ASN A 486 -6.66 -13.56 -9.89
N LEU A 487 -6.35 -14.68 -9.20
CA LEU A 487 -5.48 -14.66 -8.02
C LEU A 487 -4.15 -15.39 -8.21
N ARG A 488 -4.04 -16.33 -9.15
CA ARG A 488 -2.79 -17.06 -9.42
C ARG A 488 -1.89 -16.36 -10.43
N GLY A 489 -0.58 -16.55 -10.29
CA GLY A 489 0.46 -15.99 -11.16
C GLY A 489 1.24 -14.85 -10.49
N ASN A 490 2.01 -14.10 -11.29
CA ASN A 490 2.77 -12.95 -10.81
C ASN A 490 2.02 -11.65 -11.07
N SER A 491 1.95 -10.78 -10.06
CA SER A 491 1.20 -9.52 -10.12
C SER A 491 1.68 -8.55 -11.21
N GLY A 492 2.95 -8.64 -11.63
CA GLY A 492 3.49 -7.87 -12.75
C GLY A 492 2.95 -8.28 -14.13
N THR A 493 2.27 -9.43 -14.22
CA THR A 493 1.66 -9.94 -15.47
C THR A 493 0.14 -9.96 -15.43
N THR A 494 -0.46 -9.79 -14.24
CA THR A 494 -1.90 -9.84 -14.04
C THR A 494 -2.51 -8.51 -13.60
N ARG A 495 -1.68 -7.51 -13.27
CA ARG A 495 -2.09 -6.13 -12.94
C ARG A 495 -1.36 -5.17 -13.86
N PHE A 496 -2.12 -4.31 -14.55
CA PHE A 496 -1.60 -3.41 -15.57
C PHE A 496 -1.59 -1.98 -15.05
N LEU A 497 -0.39 -1.39 -14.95
CA LEU A 497 -0.21 -0.03 -14.45
C LEU A 497 -0.74 1.00 -15.45
N PHE A 498 -1.55 1.95 -14.99
CA PHE A 498 -1.92 3.14 -15.77
C PHE A 498 -1.00 4.32 -15.42
N ALA A 499 -0.91 4.67 -14.14
CA ALA A 499 -0.13 5.81 -13.68
C ALA A 499 0.23 5.72 -12.20
N VAL A 500 1.24 6.51 -11.79
CA VAL A 500 1.59 6.74 -10.39
C VAL A 500 1.65 8.23 -10.12
N LEU A 501 0.92 8.69 -9.11
CA LEU A 501 0.82 10.10 -8.75
C LEU A 501 1.38 10.34 -7.35
N SER A 502 2.45 11.13 -7.23
CA SER A 502 3.00 11.44 -5.91
C SER A 502 2.22 12.53 -5.19
N SER A 503 2.20 12.45 -3.85
CA SER A 503 1.58 13.49 -3.02
C SER A 503 2.21 14.87 -3.15
N LEU A 504 3.47 14.94 -3.60
CA LEU A 504 4.11 16.21 -3.93
C LEU A 504 3.44 16.87 -5.16
N VAL A 505 3.03 16.07 -6.14
CA VAL A 505 2.42 16.56 -7.38
C VAL A 505 1.00 17.05 -7.11
N TYR A 506 0.12 16.23 -6.54
CA TYR A 506 -1.27 16.66 -6.37
C TYR A 506 -1.46 17.74 -5.27
N LYS A 507 -0.48 17.93 -4.35
CA LYS A 507 -0.46 19.10 -3.44
C LYS A 507 -0.12 20.40 -4.15
N ARG A 508 0.71 20.37 -5.20
CA ARG A 508 1.11 21.54 -5.99
C ARG A 508 0.15 21.85 -7.12
N HIS A 509 -0.49 20.81 -7.65
CA HIS A 509 -1.43 20.87 -8.75
C HIS A 509 -2.77 20.31 -8.26
N PRO A 510 -3.58 21.10 -7.52
CA PRO A 510 -4.92 20.69 -7.13
C PRO A 510 -5.71 20.23 -8.37
N GLY A 511 -6.48 19.15 -8.23
CA GLY A 511 -7.20 18.54 -9.34
C GLY A 511 -6.37 17.63 -10.25
N ALA A 512 -5.06 17.45 -10.01
CA ALA A 512 -4.24 16.55 -10.84
C ALA A 512 -4.71 15.09 -10.78
N LEU A 513 -5.19 14.62 -9.61
CA LEU A 513 -5.76 13.27 -9.50
C LEU A 513 -7.04 13.17 -10.34
N ASP A 514 -7.97 14.10 -10.18
CA ASP A 514 -9.24 14.09 -10.92
C ASP A 514 -9.03 14.21 -12.43
N ALA A 515 -8.13 15.07 -12.89
CA ALA A 515 -7.78 15.20 -14.30
C ALA A 515 -7.11 13.93 -14.86
N LEU A 516 -6.36 13.20 -14.03
CA LEU A 516 -5.76 11.92 -14.42
C LEU A 516 -6.81 10.79 -14.46
N LEU A 517 -7.77 10.79 -13.53
CA LEU A 517 -8.91 9.86 -13.53
C LEU A 517 -9.85 10.11 -14.71
N ASP A 518 -10.09 11.38 -15.05
CA ASP A 518 -10.86 11.78 -16.25
C ASP A 518 -10.18 11.30 -17.53
N LEU A 519 -8.86 11.55 -17.66
CA LEU A 519 -8.07 11.01 -18.77
C LEU A 519 -8.16 9.48 -18.83
N TRP A 520 -8.10 8.79 -17.69
CA TRP A 520 -8.24 7.34 -17.66
C TRP A 520 -9.62 6.90 -18.15
N GLY A 521 -10.68 7.55 -17.67
CA GLY A 521 -12.07 7.30 -18.10
C GLY A 521 -12.24 7.43 -19.60
N GLN A 522 -11.69 8.48 -20.23
CA GLN A 522 -11.71 8.65 -21.69
C GLN A 522 -11.01 7.49 -22.42
N LYS A 523 -9.86 7.02 -21.90
CA LYS A 523 -9.14 5.87 -22.49
C LYS A 523 -9.90 4.56 -22.35
N LEU A 524 -10.56 4.35 -21.22
CA LEU A 524 -11.39 3.18 -20.97
C LEU A 524 -12.65 3.20 -21.84
N GLN A 525 -13.30 4.36 -22.02
CA GLN A 525 -14.43 4.51 -22.93
C GLN A 525 -14.05 4.18 -24.37
N SER A 526 -12.90 4.66 -24.83
CA SER A 526 -12.39 4.34 -26.17
C SER A 526 -12.07 2.84 -26.36
N LEU A 527 -11.59 2.15 -25.31
CA LEU A 527 -11.42 0.69 -25.33
C LEU A 527 -12.77 -0.07 -25.37
N PHE A 528 -13.82 0.52 -24.82
CA PHE A 528 -15.16 -0.05 -24.86
C PHE A 528 -15.85 0.19 -26.21
N SER A 529 -15.73 1.39 -26.79
CA SER A 529 -16.40 1.77 -28.04
C SER A 529 -15.64 1.33 -29.29
N ASP A 530 -14.32 1.51 -29.32
CA ASP A 530 -13.52 1.29 -30.53
C ASP A 530 -12.62 0.05 -30.43
N GLY A 531 -12.41 -0.48 -29.22
CA GLY A 531 -11.59 -1.65 -28.98
C GLY A 531 -10.09 -1.45 -29.21
N PHE A 532 -9.34 -2.55 -29.28
CA PHE A 532 -7.91 -2.62 -29.59
C PHE A 532 -7.66 -3.82 -30.52
N GLN A 533 -6.56 -3.80 -31.26
CA GLN A 533 -6.25 -4.86 -32.22
C GLN A 533 -5.47 -6.02 -31.57
N ALA A 534 -5.97 -7.25 -31.69
CA ALA A 534 -5.27 -8.45 -31.24
C ALA A 534 -5.65 -9.66 -32.12
N MET A 535 -4.66 -10.47 -32.49
CA MET A 535 -4.85 -11.67 -33.32
C MET A 535 -5.64 -11.41 -34.63
N GLY A 536 -5.45 -10.25 -35.26
CA GLY A 536 -6.16 -9.87 -36.49
C GLY A 536 -7.64 -9.52 -36.32
N THR A 537 -8.12 -9.37 -35.08
CA THR A 537 -9.51 -9.01 -34.75
C THR A 537 -9.54 -7.86 -33.74
N THR A 538 -10.69 -7.17 -33.67
CA THR A 538 -10.91 -6.11 -32.67
C THR A 538 -11.46 -6.72 -31.39
N TRP A 539 -10.82 -6.42 -30.26
CA TRP A 539 -11.28 -6.78 -28.92
C TRP A 539 -11.63 -5.54 -28.11
N TYR A 540 -12.61 -5.67 -27.22
CA TYR A 540 -13.17 -4.57 -26.44
C TYR A 540 -12.96 -4.82 -24.95
N ILE A 541 -12.93 -3.76 -24.14
CA ILE A 541 -12.84 -3.87 -22.68
C ILE A 541 -14.08 -3.28 -22.02
N ALA A 542 -14.76 -4.06 -21.17
CA ALA A 542 -15.81 -3.57 -20.28
C ALA A 542 -15.30 -3.49 -18.84
N ILE A 543 -15.52 -2.35 -18.20
CA ILE A 543 -15.17 -2.16 -16.79
C ILE A 543 -16.39 -2.44 -15.91
N ILE A 544 -16.34 -3.52 -15.13
CA ILE A 544 -17.48 -4.02 -14.33
C ILE A 544 -17.40 -3.63 -12.85
N GLY A 545 -16.34 -2.92 -12.44
CA GLY A 545 -16.23 -2.34 -11.10
C GLY A 545 -14.87 -1.75 -10.77
N PHE A 546 -14.82 -1.07 -9.64
CA PHE A 546 -13.60 -0.53 -9.04
C PHE A 546 -13.35 -1.15 -7.67
N THR A 547 -12.14 -1.64 -7.44
CA THR A 547 -11.69 -2.26 -6.18
C THR A 547 -10.55 -1.45 -5.56
N GLY A 548 -10.44 -1.44 -4.23
CA GLY A 548 -9.36 -0.74 -3.54
C GLY A 548 -9.67 -0.53 -2.06
N ASP A 549 -8.69 -0.01 -1.31
CA ASP A 549 -8.92 0.32 0.10
C ASP A 549 -9.98 1.42 0.23
N SER A 550 -10.81 1.34 1.26
CA SER A 550 -11.94 2.27 1.46
C SER A 550 -11.53 3.76 1.50
N PRO A 551 -10.40 4.19 2.10
CA PRO A 551 -9.93 5.57 2.02
C PRO A 551 -9.63 6.01 0.58
N PHE A 552 -9.13 5.12 -0.26
CA PHE A 552 -8.86 5.41 -1.66
C PHE A 552 -10.17 5.55 -2.44
N VAL A 553 -11.08 4.58 -2.29
CA VAL A 553 -12.42 4.60 -2.90
C VAL A 553 -13.18 5.87 -2.54
N LYS A 554 -13.18 6.27 -1.26
CA LYS A 554 -13.76 7.54 -0.81
C LYS A 554 -13.19 8.74 -1.56
N LYS A 555 -11.87 8.77 -1.71
CA LYS A 555 -11.13 9.88 -2.32
C LYS A 555 -11.50 10.02 -3.80
N ILE A 556 -11.51 8.93 -4.56
CA ILE A 556 -11.77 8.98 -6.01
C ILE A 556 -13.26 9.07 -6.35
N GLY A 557 -14.13 8.53 -5.49
CA GLY A 557 -15.59 8.59 -5.67
C GLY A 557 -16.21 9.88 -5.14
N HIS A 558 -15.39 10.81 -4.62
CA HIS A 558 -15.81 12.07 -4.00
C HIS A 558 -16.86 11.86 -2.89
N MET A 559 -16.73 10.77 -2.13
CA MET A 559 -17.78 10.34 -1.21
C MET A 559 -17.83 11.20 0.06
N ASN A 560 -19.00 11.77 0.34
CA ASN A 560 -19.33 12.45 1.59
C ASN A 560 -19.88 11.49 2.68
N ARG A 561 -20.31 10.28 2.28
CA ARG A 561 -20.75 9.17 3.14
C ARG A 561 -19.74 8.03 3.07
N SER A 562 -19.03 7.78 4.16
CA SER A 562 -17.90 6.83 4.21
C SER A 562 -17.60 6.37 5.64
N PHE A 563 -16.77 5.33 5.81
CA PHE A 563 -16.34 4.86 7.13
C PHE A 563 -15.75 5.94 8.07
N HIS A 564 -15.28 7.09 7.55
CA HIS A 564 -14.82 8.22 8.36
C HIS A 564 -15.94 8.91 9.13
N ASN A 565 -17.18 8.78 8.67
CA ASN A 565 -18.37 9.38 9.23
C ASN A 565 -18.98 8.51 10.35
N VAL A 566 -18.24 7.51 10.86
CA VAL A 566 -18.69 6.70 11.99
C VAL A 566 -18.86 7.55 13.24
N ARG A 567 -19.97 7.33 13.93
CA ARG A 567 -20.29 7.98 15.20
C ARG A 567 -19.27 7.61 16.27
N LYS A 568 -18.79 8.60 17.04
CA LYS A 568 -17.78 8.39 18.11
C LYS A 568 -18.35 8.33 19.54
N ARG A 569 -19.64 8.64 19.74
CA ARG A 569 -20.31 8.71 21.05
C ARG A 569 -21.77 8.29 20.91
N ALA A 570 -22.34 7.62 21.92
CA ALA A 570 -23.72 7.12 21.90
C ALA A 570 -24.82 8.19 21.73
N SER A 571 -24.55 9.45 22.07
CA SER A 571 -25.42 10.59 21.74
C SER A 571 -24.58 11.79 21.31
N SER A 572 -24.95 12.41 20.19
CA SER A 572 -24.38 13.70 19.78
C SER A 572 -25.01 14.81 20.63
N ARG A 573 -24.20 15.56 21.40
CA ARG A 573 -24.68 16.80 22.07
C ARG A 573 -25.06 17.89 21.05
N THR A 574 -24.64 17.75 19.81
CA THR A 574 -24.93 18.65 18.69
C THR A 574 -26.10 18.11 17.88
N LYS A 575 -27.09 18.95 17.55
CA LYS A 575 -28.20 18.65 16.61
C LYS A 575 -27.76 18.31 15.17
N ALA A 576 -26.47 18.06 14.92
CA ALA A 576 -25.95 17.83 13.57
C ALA A 576 -26.27 16.40 13.11
N SER A 577 -27.12 16.30 12.09
CA SER A 577 -27.43 15.09 11.33
C SER A 577 -26.16 14.33 10.93
N GLN A 578 -26.09 13.04 11.23
CA GLN A 578 -25.03 12.15 10.75
C GLN A 578 -25.35 11.73 9.32
N THR A 579 -24.43 11.99 8.38
CA THR A 579 -24.65 11.68 6.96
C THR A 579 -24.62 10.20 6.65
N GLY A 580 -24.07 9.35 7.53
CA GLY A 580 -23.95 7.90 7.38
C GLY A 580 -22.51 7.44 7.09
N CYS A 581 -22.24 6.16 7.29
CA CYS A 581 -20.91 5.56 7.18
C CYS A 581 -20.75 4.56 6.02
N CYS A 582 -21.83 4.17 5.32
CA CYS A 582 -21.76 3.23 4.19
C CYS A 582 -22.03 3.93 2.85
N TRP A 583 -21.30 3.60 1.78
CA TRP A 583 -21.60 4.14 0.44
C TRP A 583 -22.62 3.27 -0.35
N LEU A 584 -22.88 2.05 0.13
CA LEU A 584 -23.79 1.08 -0.49
C LEU A 584 -25.22 1.11 0.09
N CYS A 585 -25.42 1.86 1.18
CA CYS A 585 -26.73 2.08 1.80
C CYS A 585 -26.70 3.34 2.69
N MET A 586 -27.74 3.56 3.49
CA MET A 586 -27.84 4.66 4.45
C MET A 586 -27.40 4.30 5.87
N ALA A 587 -26.70 3.18 6.08
CA ALA A 587 -26.23 2.80 7.41
C ALA A 587 -25.33 3.86 8.05
N GLY A 588 -25.51 4.09 9.34
CA GLY A 588 -24.89 5.13 10.16
C GLY A 588 -25.57 6.51 10.09
N THR A 589 -26.62 6.67 9.28
CA THR A 589 -27.38 7.94 9.21
C THR A 589 -28.29 8.07 10.44
N GLU A 590 -28.25 9.25 11.07
CA GLU A 590 -29.05 9.59 12.27
C GLU A 590 -29.43 11.07 12.21
N ASN A 591 -30.73 11.35 12.16
CA ASN A 591 -31.32 12.68 12.21
C ASN A 591 -32.70 12.64 12.90
N GLU A 592 -33.46 13.74 12.86
CA GLU A 592 -34.76 13.84 13.56
C GLU A 592 -35.80 12.84 13.04
N THR A 593 -35.69 12.39 11.79
CA THR A 593 -36.68 11.50 11.13
C THR A 593 -36.13 10.14 10.73
N GLU A 594 -34.81 9.99 10.63
CA GLU A 594 -34.14 8.79 10.15
C GLU A 594 -33.10 8.28 11.15
N ASN A 595 -33.10 6.97 11.41
CA ASN A 595 -32.07 6.30 12.21
C ASN A 595 -31.80 4.91 11.63
N TYR A 596 -30.62 4.74 11.02
CA TYR A 596 -30.20 3.49 10.39
C TYR A 596 -28.91 2.98 11.05
N PRO A 597 -28.98 2.21 12.15
CA PRO A 597 -27.79 1.74 12.86
C PRO A 597 -26.94 0.82 11.98
N PHE A 598 -25.65 1.11 11.83
CA PHE A 598 -24.76 0.25 11.04
C PHE A 598 -24.34 -1.01 11.81
N GLU A 599 -24.48 -0.98 13.13
CA GLU A 599 -24.18 -2.07 14.06
C GLU A 599 -25.19 -3.21 13.96
N HIS A 600 -26.37 -2.97 13.37
CA HIS A 600 -27.35 -4.02 13.08
C HIS A 600 -26.86 -4.83 11.88
N ILE A 601 -26.38 -6.04 12.17
CA ILE A 601 -25.75 -6.97 11.22
C ILE A 601 -26.69 -8.16 11.02
N GLY A 602 -26.77 -8.68 9.79
CA GLY A 602 -27.65 -9.78 9.41
C GLY A 602 -28.29 -9.54 8.04
N PHE A 603 -29.02 -10.53 7.53
CA PHE A 603 -29.60 -10.48 6.19
C PHE A 603 -31.07 -10.01 6.15
N PHE A 604 -31.78 -10.05 7.28
CA PHE A 604 -33.24 -9.90 7.29
C PHE A 604 -33.73 -8.74 8.15
N ASP A 605 -33.17 -8.59 9.35
CA ASP A 605 -33.65 -7.63 10.34
C ASP A 605 -33.09 -6.20 10.25
N PRO A 606 -31.88 -5.93 9.70
CA PRO A 606 -31.34 -4.58 9.73
C PRO A 606 -32.14 -3.55 8.93
N LEU A 607 -32.52 -2.45 9.58
CA LEU A 607 -33.32 -1.36 8.98
C LEU A 607 -32.69 -0.72 7.74
N TRP A 608 -31.36 -0.73 7.61
CA TRP A 608 -30.68 -0.15 6.44
C TRP A 608 -30.83 -1.01 5.19
N LEU A 609 -31.30 -2.26 5.28
CA LEU A 609 -31.53 -3.14 4.12
C LEU A 609 -32.49 -2.50 3.10
N GLN A 610 -33.51 -1.80 3.58
CA GLN A 610 -34.49 -1.10 2.73
C GLN A 610 -33.90 0.10 1.98
N THR A 611 -32.69 0.53 2.38
CA THR A 611 -32.00 1.71 1.82
C THR A 611 -30.90 1.34 0.84
N ARG A 612 -30.88 0.10 0.34
CA ARG A 612 -29.93 -0.42 -0.66
C ARG A 612 -30.46 -0.18 -2.08
N ARG A 613 -29.62 -0.44 -3.08
CA ARG A 613 -29.99 -0.37 -4.52
C ARG A 613 -30.60 0.98 -4.87
N GLN A 614 -31.70 1.02 -5.61
CA GLN A 614 -32.35 2.27 -6.01
C GLN A 614 -32.79 3.16 -4.82
N ASN A 615 -32.98 2.59 -3.62
CA ASN A 615 -33.32 3.36 -2.41
C ASN A 615 -32.11 3.99 -1.71
N ASN A 616 -30.89 3.68 -2.16
CA ASN A 616 -29.68 4.27 -1.61
C ASN A 616 -29.43 5.64 -2.25
N ARG A 617 -29.50 6.69 -1.43
CA ARG A 617 -29.14 8.05 -1.88
C ARG A 617 -27.66 8.08 -2.23
N VAL A 618 -27.29 8.67 -3.37
CA VAL A 618 -25.88 8.75 -3.80
C VAL A 618 -24.98 9.32 -2.69
N PRO A 619 -23.80 8.74 -2.44
CA PRO A 619 -22.95 9.09 -1.29
C PRO A 619 -22.02 10.28 -1.58
N TRP A 620 -22.38 11.17 -2.50
CA TRP A 620 -21.63 12.35 -2.91
C TRP A 620 -22.59 13.48 -3.32
N GLN A 621 -22.03 14.67 -3.55
CA GLN A 621 -22.77 15.79 -4.16
C GLN A 621 -22.38 15.90 -5.63
N GLY A 622 -23.32 16.31 -6.50
CA GLY A 622 -23.08 16.42 -7.94
C GLY A 622 -22.89 15.05 -8.61
N ASN A 623 -21.90 14.96 -9.52
CA ASN A 623 -21.76 13.82 -10.44
C ASN A 623 -20.86 12.68 -9.91
N GLY A 624 -20.32 12.80 -8.70
CA GLY A 624 -19.38 11.82 -8.14
C GLY A 624 -17.99 11.88 -8.79
N GLY A 625 -17.23 10.80 -8.64
CA GLY A 625 -15.87 10.69 -9.17
C GLY A 625 -15.80 10.70 -10.70
N PRO A 626 -14.75 11.29 -11.32
CA PRO A 626 -14.66 11.46 -12.79
C PRO A 626 -14.81 10.17 -13.61
N LEU A 627 -14.38 9.03 -13.07
CA LEU A 627 -14.48 7.75 -13.77
C LEU A 627 -15.93 7.35 -14.08
N LEU A 628 -16.88 7.64 -13.19
CA LEU A 628 -18.27 7.19 -13.33
C LEU A 628 -18.94 7.68 -14.60
N SER A 629 -18.57 8.86 -15.10
CA SER A 629 -19.14 9.44 -16.32
C SER A 629 -18.85 8.62 -17.59
N TYR A 630 -17.93 7.66 -17.52
CA TYR A 630 -17.48 6.85 -18.66
C TYR A 630 -17.88 5.37 -18.54
N MET A 631 -18.46 4.94 -17.41
CA MET A 631 -18.75 3.54 -17.12
C MET A 631 -20.17 3.17 -17.53
N GLN A 632 -20.36 1.94 -18.02
CA GLN A 632 -21.69 1.35 -18.13
C GLN A 632 -22.14 0.92 -16.73
N LEU A 633 -23.27 1.43 -16.27
CA LEU A 633 -23.82 1.15 -14.95
C LEU A 633 -25.05 0.25 -15.05
N ASP A 634 -25.38 -0.38 -13.92
CA ASP A 634 -26.64 -1.09 -13.75
C ASP A 634 -27.74 -0.12 -13.30
N PRO A 635 -28.79 0.12 -14.10
CA PRO A 635 -29.91 0.98 -13.71
C PRO A 635 -30.73 0.41 -12.54
N ASP A 636 -30.60 -0.89 -12.23
CA ASP A 636 -31.28 -1.54 -11.11
C ASP A 636 -30.53 -1.37 -9.78
N ASP A 637 -29.39 -0.67 -9.78
CA ASP A 637 -28.59 -0.37 -8.60
C ASP A 637 -28.20 1.12 -8.55
N THR A 638 -27.62 1.56 -7.43
CA THR A 638 -27.03 2.89 -7.32
C THR A 638 -25.70 2.94 -8.10
N PRO A 639 -25.35 4.08 -8.72
CA PRO A 639 -24.01 4.28 -9.27
C PRO A 639 -22.86 4.03 -8.28
N SER A 640 -23.09 4.12 -6.97
CA SER A 640 -22.06 3.83 -5.96
C SER A 640 -21.72 2.35 -5.81
N ALA A 641 -22.59 1.43 -6.25
CA ALA A 641 -22.34 0.00 -6.23
C ALA A 641 -21.23 -0.44 -7.19
N TRP A 642 -20.89 0.40 -8.18
CA TRP A 642 -19.72 0.21 -9.05
C TRP A 642 -18.40 0.21 -8.25
N TYR A 643 -18.34 0.90 -7.11
CA TYR A 643 -17.23 0.78 -6.16
C TYR A 643 -17.45 -0.43 -5.25
N ARG A 644 -16.72 -1.50 -5.51
CA ARG A 644 -16.86 -2.79 -4.83
C ARG A 644 -16.20 -2.77 -3.45
N ALA A 645 -16.85 -3.42 -2.48
CA ALA A 645 -16.27 -3.64 -1.17
C ALA A 645 -15.28 -4.81 -1.23
N ASP A 646 -13.99 -4.50 -1.10
CA ASP A 646 -12.93 -5.49 -1.20
C ASP A 646 -12.83 -6.38 0.06
N LEU A 647 -12.97 -7.69 -0.14
CA LEU A 647 -12.90 -8.70 0.93
C LEU A 647 -11.55 -8.73 1.65
N PHE A 648 -10.43 -8.42 0.97
CA PHE A 648 -9.11 -8.42 1.59
C PHE A 648 -8.99 -7.33 2.67
N HIS A 649 -9.28 -6.07 2.34
CA HIS A 649 -9.22 -4.96 3.29
C HIS A 649 -10.34 -5.01 4.33
N VAL A 650 -11.52 -5.50 3.95
CA VAL A 650 -12.68 -5.61 4.83
C VAL A 650 -12.46 -6.70 5.89
N PHE A 651 -12.07 -7.91 5.47
CA PHE A 651 -11.87 -9.04 6.38
C PHE A 651 -10.40 -9.23 6.80
N HIS A 652 -9.51 -9.61 5.88
CA HIS A 652 -8.14 -9.99 6.23
C HIS A 652 -7.32 -8.88 6.90
N ALA A 653 -7.48 -7.63 6.45
CA ALA A 653 -6.83 -6.43 7.02
C ALA A 653 -7.77 -5.62 7.93
N GLY A 654 -8.85 -6.23 8.39
CA GLY A 654 -9.93 -5.55 9.10
C GLY A 654 -10.59 -6.43 10.13
N VAL A 655 -11.82 -6.86 9.84
CA VAL A 655 -12.65 -7.64 10.77
C VAL A 655 -11.92 -8.87 11.29
N GLY A 656 -11.19 -9.59 10.44
CA GLY A 656 -10.45 -10.79 10.84
C GLY A 656 -9.33 -10.50 11.83
N GLN A 657 -8.60 -9.39 11.69
CA GLN A 657 -7.57 -8.97 12.65
C GLN A 657 -8.18 -8.61 14.00
N ASP A 658 -9.27 -7.85 13.97
CA ASP A 658 -9.98 -7.42 15.16
C ASP A 658 -10.62 -8.62 15.89
N PHE A 659 -11.30 -9.51 15.15
CA PHE A 659 -11.90 -10.72 15.67
C PHE A 659 -10.87 -11.64 16.32
N THR A 660 -9.81 -12.01 15.59
CA THR A 660 -8.82 -12.98 16.08
C THR A 660 -8.01 -12.45 17.27
N ALA A 661 -7.67 -11.15 17.28
CA ALA A 661 -6.99 -10.55 18.43
C ALA A 661 -7.85 -10.59 19.69
N SER A 662 -9.14 -10.27 19.58
CA SER A 662 -10.08 -10.30 20.70
C SER A 662 -10.39 -11.71 21.17
N ALA A 663 -10.64 -12.63 20.23
CA ALA A 663 -10.86 -14.03 20.48
C ALA A 663 -9.68 -14.67 21.22
N ILE A 664 -8.45 -14.48 20.74
CA ILE A 664 -7.24 -15.00 21.39
C ILE A 664 -7.05 -14.40 22.78
N THR A 665 -7.24 -13.09 22.91
CA THR A 665 -7.07 -12.39 24.19
C THR A 665 -8.01 -12.93 25.26
N TYR A 666 -9.27 -13.17 24.91
CA TYR A 666 -10.24 -13.79 25.81
C TYR A 666 -9.90 -15.26 26.07
N SER A 667 -9.70 -16.03 25.01
CA SER A 667 -9.48 -17.48 25.06
C SER A 667 -8.26 -17.85 25.91
N MET A 668 -7.12 -17.17 25.74
CA MET A 668 -5.92 -17.49 26.53
C MET A 668 -6.10 -17.21 28.02
N ARG A 669 -6.82 -16.13 28.37
CA ARG A 669 -7.07 -15.77 29.77
C ARG A 669 -8.03 -16.74 30.43
N MET A 670 -9.07 -17.17 29.70
CA MET A 670 -10.05 -18.12 30.22
C MET A 670 -9.48 -19.53 30.28
N LEU A 671 -8.74 -19.99 29.27
CA LEU A 671 -8.28 -21.38 29.19
C LEU A 671 -7.02 -21.63 30.03
N PHE A 672 -5.98 -20.78 29.93
CA PHE A 672 -4.75 -20.99 30.71
C PHE A 672 -4.86 -20.47 32.14
N ASN A 673 -5.42 -19.27 32.34
CA ASN A 673 -5.65 -18.65 33.64
C ASN A 673 -4.42 -18.67 34.60
N LEU A 674 -3.23 -18.34 34.10
CA LEU A 674 -1.95 -18.46 34.84
C LEU A 674 -1.65 -17.24 35.75
N GLY A 675 -2.67 -16.44 36.07
CA GLY A 675 -2.56 -15.29 36.96
C GLY A 675 -1.86 -14.07 36.35
N GLY A 676 -1.76 -13.97 35.02
CA GLY A 676 -1.21 -12.78 34.36
C GLY A 676 -1.10 -12.89 32.84
N PHE A 677 -1.40 -11.79 32.15
CA PHE A 677 -1.45 -11.71 30.68
C PHE A 677 -0.17 -12.22 30.00
N ASP A 678 1.01 -11.83 30.49
CA ASP A 678 2.29 -12.24 29.88
C ASP A 678 2.56 -13.75 30.05
N ARG A 679 2.07 -14.35 31.15
CA ARG A 679 2.19 -15.80 31.38
C ARG A 679 1.25 -16.56 30.46
N ASP A 680 0.01 -16.11 30.32
CA ASP A 680 -0.97 -16.68 29.40
C ASP A 680 -0.49 -16.57 27.95
N LEU A 681 0.04 -15.40 27.55
CA LEU A 681 0.61 -15.18 26.22
C LEU A 681 1.85 -16.04 25.96
N ALA A 682 2.69 -16.29 26.97
CA ALA A 682 3.82 -17.20 26.84
C ALA A 682 3.36 -18.66 26.64
N ALA A 683 2.30 -19.09 27.33
CA ALA A 683 1.69 -20.41 27.11
C ALA A 683 1.09 -20.53 25.71
N LEU A 684 0.35 -19.50 25.28
CA LEU A 684 -0.21 -19.41 23.93
C LEU A 684 0.87 -19.54 22.85
N ASN A 685 1.99 -18.82 22.99
CA ASN A 685 3.07 -18.88 21.99
C ASN A 685 3.78 -20.24 21.94
N ARG A 686 3.85 -20.98 23.05
CA ARG A 686 4.34 -22.38 23.03
C ARG A 686 3.40 -23.28 22.24
N LEU A 687 2.09 -23.12 22.43
CA LEU A 687 1.09 -23.87 21.67
C LEU A 687 1.11 -23.48 20.18
N LEU A 688 1.24 -22.19 19.88
CA LEU A 688 1.37 -21.67 18.51
C LEU A 688 2.61 -22.21 17.79
N ALA A 689 3.75 -22.32 18.47
CA ALA A 689 4.95 -22.94 17.90
C ALA A 689 4.73 -24.42 17.55
N THR A 690 3.98 -25.13 18.40
CA THR A 690 3.59 -26.54 18.16
C THR A 690 2.64 -26.65 16.96
N PHE A 691 1.64 -25.77 16.87
CA PHE A 691 0.75 -25.68 15.71
C PHE A 691 1.51 -25.40 14.41
N MET A 692 2.38 -24.38 14.40
CA MET A 692 3.14 -24.03 13.19
C MET A 692 4.05 -25.17 12.73
N THR A 693 4.65 -25.90 13.68
CA THR A 693 5.50 -27.06 13.36
C THR A 693 4.68 -28.22 12.80
N SER A 694 3.58 -28.59 13.47
CA SER A 694 2.72 -29.70 13.04
C SER A 694 2.05 -29.44 11.70
N GLN A 695 1.55 -28.23 11.47
CA GLN A 695 0.82 -27.86 10.25
C GLN A 695 1.71 -27.31 9.13
N LYS A 696 3.04 -27.28 9.34
CA LYS A 696 4.04 -26.71 8.41
C LYS A 696 3.68 -25.27 7.98
N LYS A 697 3.03 -24.50 8.85
CA LYS A 697 2.65 -23.10 8.61
C LYS A 697 3.71 -22.16 9.17
N ARG A 698 3.70 -20.90 8.71
CA ARG A 698 4.60 -19.85 9.20
C ARG A 698 3.87 -18.52 9.30
N LEU A 699 4.01 -17.84 10.43
CA LEU A 699 3.66 -16.44 10.59
C LEU A 699 4.81 -15.53 10.14
N HIS A 700 4.49 -14.44 9.44
CA HIS A 700 5.47 -13.42 9.09
C HIS A 700 5.94 -12.67 10.34
N CYS A 701 5.05 -12.42 11.30
CA CYS A 701 5.40 -11.85 12.60
C CYS A 701 6.16 -12.81 13.53
N GLY A 702 6.20 -14.11 13.20
CA GLY A 702 6.90 -15.16 13.94
C GLY A 702 6.21 -15.62 15.23
N PHE A 703 5.82 -14.69 16.10
CA PHE A 703 5.10 -14.97 17.35
C PHE A 703 4.13 -13.83 17.68
N LEU A 704 3.19 -14.07 18.60
CA LEU A 704 2.22 -13.07 19.03
C LEU A 704 2.74 -12.30 20.25
N SER A 705 2.77 -10.98 20.16
CA SER A 705 3.12 -10.08 21.27
C SER A 705 1.90 -9.27 21.71
N LYS A 706 2.00 -8.65 22.90
CA LYS A 706 0.98 -7.71 23.40
C LYS A 706 0.69 -6.59 22.39
N ASP A 707 1.74 -6.06 21.76
CA ASP A 707 1.64 -5.03 20.73
C ASP A 707 0.95 -5.54 19.46
N LEU A 708 1.25 -6.78 19.02
CA LEU A 708 0.64 -7.39 17.85
C LEU A 708 -0.84 -7.73 18.06
N LEU A 709 -1.25 -8.01 19.29
CA LEU A 709 -2.67 -8.16 19.67
C LEU A 709 -3.36 -6.80 19.89
N GLY A 710 -2.61 -5.70 19.86
CA GLY A 710 -3.13 -4.36 20.15
C GLY A 710 -3.72 -4.22 21.55
N TYR A 711 -3.41 -5.12 22.47
CA TYR A 711 -3.99 -5.15 23.80
C TYR A 711 -3.16 -4.30 24.75
N SER A 712 -3.65 -3.14 25.16
CA SER A 712 -2.97 -2.29 26.15
C SER A 712 -3.48 -2.56 27.57
N SER A 713 -4.81 -2.67 27.72
CA SER A 713 -5.54 -2.82 28.97
C SER A 713 -6.92 -3.47 28.73
N THR A 714 -7.62 -3.84 29.81
CA THR A 714 -8.99 -4.37 29.75
C THR A 714 -10.05 -3.34 29.32
N ARG A 715 -9.68 -2.06 29.21
CA ARG A 715 -10.58 -0.96 28.81
C ARG A 715 -10.44 -0.58 27.35
N GLU A 716 -9.50 -1.18 26.64
CA GLU A 716 -9.27 -0.93 25.22
C GLU A 716 -9.50 -2.22 24.43
N PHE A 717 -10.14 -2.08 23.27
CA PHE A 717 -10.39 -3.19 22.38
C PHE A 717 -9.06 -3.73 21.82
N PRO A 718 -8.81 -5.05 21.84
CA PRO A 718 -7.77 -5.65 21.04
C PRO A 718 -7.92 -5.29 19.55
N GLU A 719 -6.79 -5.09 18.89
CA GLU A 719 -6.73 -4.80 17.46
C GLU A 719 -5.50 -5.50 16.91
N GLY A 720 -5.67 -6.47 16.01
CA GLY A 720 -4.52 -7.12 15.38
C GLY A 720 -3.66 -6.10 14.63
N LYS A 721 -2.36 -6.03 14.94
CA LYS A 721 -1.39 -5.06 14.36
C LYS A 721 -0.28 -5.72 13.54
N TRP A 722 -0.42 -6.98 13.15
CA TRP A 722 0.55 -7.60 12.25
C TRP A 722 0.50 -6.95 10.86
N SER A 723 1.68 -6.73 10.27
CA SER A 723 1.84 -5.96 9.03
C SER A 723 1.53 -6.75 7.76
N LYS A 724 1.47 -8.08 7.83
CA LYS A 724 1.14 -8.96 6.70
C LYS A 724 -0.22 -9.59 6.93
N ASN A 725 -1.24 -9.09 6.24
CA ASN A 725 -2.64 -9.51 6.43
C ASN A 725 -2.88 -11.01 6.13
N SER A 726 -1.95 -11.67 5.43
CA SER A 726 -1.94 -13.14 5.28
C SER A 726 -1.73 -13.89 6.60
N ASP A 727 -1.17 -13.24 7.64
CA ASP A 727 -1.05 -13.82 8.97
C ASP A 727 -2.44 -13.99 9.61
N THR A 728 -3.43 -13.16 9.28
CA THR A 728 -4.80 -13.25 9.81
C THR A 728 -5.41 -14.64 9.59
N ALA A 729 -5.20 -15.22 8.41
CA ALA A 729 -5.70 -16.55 8.08
C ALA A 729 -5.02 -17.66 8.91
N VAL A 730 -3.71 -17.56 9.11
CA VAL A 730 -2.95 -18.52 9.94
C VAL A 730 -3.34 -18.40 11.41
N VAL A 731 -3.55 -17.17 11.90
CA VAL A 731 -4.02 -16.91 13.27
C VAL A 731 -5.44 -17.43 13.47
N MET A 732 -6.32 -17.32 12.46
CA MET A 732 -7.67 -17.91 12.50
C MET A 732 -7.62 -19.44 12.60
N GLN A 733 -6.79 -20.10 11.78
CA GLN A 733 -6.59 -21.55 11.87
C GLN A 733 -6.06 -21.97 13.24
N PHE A 734 -5.07 -21.22 13.77
CA PHE A 734 -4.53 -21.46 15.10
C PHE A 734 -5.59 -21.30 16.19
N LEU A 735 -6.48 -20.29 16.09
CA LEU A 735 -7.55 -20.08 17.05
C LEU A 735 -8.49 -21.30 17.11
N VAL A 736 -8.89 -21.84 15.96
CA VAL A 736 -9.70 -23.06 15.90
C VAL A 736 -8.95 -24.24 16.53
N PHE A 737 -7.69 -24.46 16.13
CA PHE A 737 -6.84 -25.50 16.71
C PHE A 737 -6.72 -25.38 18.24
N PHE A 738 -6.53 -24.16 18.74
CA PHE A 738 -6.39 -23.87 20.16
C PHE A 738 -7.67 -24.19 20.93
N LEU A 739 -8.82 -23.77 20.44
CA LEU A 739 -10.11 -24.00 21.10
C LEU A 739 -10.57 -25.47 21.03
N GLN A 740 -10.00 -26.27 20.12
CA GLN A 740 -10.30 -27.69 19.97
C GLN A 740 -9.30 -28.61 20.66
N GLN A 741 -8.31 -28.08 21.40
CA GLN A 741 -7.43 -28.93 22.21
C GLN A 741 -8.25 -29.73 23.23
N GLU A 742 -7.97 -31.02 23.35
CA GLU A 742 -8.73 -31.97 24.18
C GLU A 742 -8.92 -31.47 25.62
N GLU A 743 -7.86 -30.90 26.20
CA GLU A 743 -7.86 -30.31 27.55
C GLU A 743 -8.80 -29.09 27.72
N PHE A 744 -9.18 -28.42 26.62
CA PHE A 744 -10.01 -27.22 26.64
C PHE A 744 -11.45 -27.43 26.15
N VAL A 745 -11.74 -28.48 25.36
CA VAL A 745 -13.06 -28.69 24.73
C VAL A 745 -14.22 -28.61 25.74
N GLY A 746 -14.07 -29.22 26.91
CA GLY A 746 -15.10 -29.17 27.95
C GLY A 746 -15.40 -27.75 28.42
N LYS A 747 -14.36 -26.95 28.63
CA LYS A 747 -14.47 -25.55 29.06
C LYS A 747 -15.03 -24.66 27.95
N VAL A 748 -14.56 -24.85 26.71
CA VAL A 748 -15.03 -24.11 25.54
C VAL A 748 -16.54 -24.32 25.33
N ARG A 749 -17.04 -25.55 25.47
CA ARG A 749 -18.49 -25.84 25.37
C ARG A 749 -19.32 -25.21 26.48
N SER A 750 -18.75 -25.07 27.68
CA SER A 750 -19.45 -24.52 28.85
C SER A 750 -19.48 -23.00 28.91
N ASP A 751 -18.50 -22.34 28.30
CA ASP A 751 -18.37 -20.88 28.28
C ASP A 751 -19.03 -20.32 27.01
N PRO A 752 -20.12 -19.53 27.12
CA PRO A 752 -20.86 -19.05 25.95
C PRO A 752 -20.01 -18.22 24.99
N ILE A 753 -19.06 -17.42 25.49
CA ILE A 753 -18.21 -16.57 24.65
C ILE A 753 -17.18 -17.44 23.92
N LEU A 754 -16.54 -18.42 24.60
CA LEU A 754 -15.59 -19.32 23.93
C LEU A 754 -16.28 -20.19 22.87
N ASN A 755 -17.48 -20.69 23.16
CA ASN A 755 -18.25 -21.47 22.19
C ASN A 755 -18.60 -20.64 20.96
N GLU A 756 -19.10 -19.41 21.15
CA GLU A 756 -19.46 -18.53 20.04
C GLU A 756 -18.23 -18.08 19.23
N ILE A 757 -17.07 -17.87 19.87
CA ILE A 757 -15.79 -17.64 19.16
C ILE A 757 -15.47 -18.81 18.24
N LEU A 758 -15.57 -20.05 18.72
CA LEU A 758 -15.26 -21.24 17.94
C LEU A 758 -16.21 -21.37 16.74
N GLU A 759 -17.52 -21.27 16.98
CA GLU A 759 -18.53 -21.39 15.91
C GLU A 759 -18.36 -20.31 14.84
N ALA A 760 -18.15 -19.05 15.24
CA ALA A 760 -17.89 -17.95 14.32
C ALA A 760 -16.59 -18.18 13.51
N ALA A 761 -15.50 -18.61 14.17
CA ALA A 761 -14.24 -18.89 13.49
C ALA A 761 -14.36 -20.03 12.48
N LEU A 762 -15.08 -21.11 12.83
CA LEU A 762 -15.35 -22.24 11.93
C LEU A 762 -16.20 -21.82 10.73
N ALA A 763 -17.28 -21.05 10.96
CA ALA A 763 -18.14 -20.54 9.91
C ALA A 763 -17.35 -19.68 8.92
N MET A 764 -16.62 -18.67 9.40
CA MET A 764 -15.84 -17.82 8.50
C MET A 764 -14.75 -18.60 7.75
N GLY A 765 -14.14 -19.59 8.40
CA GLY A 765 -13.19 -20.48 7.75
C GLY A 765 -13.80 -21.27 6.59
N ARG A 766 -15.02 -21.80 6.75
CA ARG A 766 -15.76 -22.46 5.65
C ARG A 766 -16.08 -21.51 4.51
N ALA A 767 -16.67 -20.36 4.80
CA ALA A 767 -17.02 -19.37 3.77
C ALA A 767 -15.82 -18.96 2.93
N ILE A 768 -14.69 -18.59 3.56
CA ILE A 768 -13.49 -18.17 2.84
C ILE A 768 -12.85 -19.32 2.06
N ARG A 769 -12.79 -20.54 2.62
CA ARG A 769 -12.29 -21.70 1.87
C ARG A 769 -13.11 -21.99 0.63
N GLN A 770 -14.43 -21.87 0.74
CA GLN A 770 -15.31 -22.09 -0.39
C GLN A 770 -15.12 -21.03 -1.48
N CYS A 771 -15.00 -19.76 -1.11
CA CYS A 771 -14.64 -18.70 -2.07
C CYS A 771 -13.32 -19.02 -2.82
N PHE A 772 -12.30 -19.58 -2.16
CA PHE A 772 -11.06 -19.95 -2.84
C PHE A 772 -11.16 -21.23 -3.69
N ARG A 773 -12.13 -22.11 -3.44
CA ARG A 773 -12.34 -23.35 -4.21
C ARG A 773 -13.29 -23.16 -5.39
N ALA A 774 -14.21 -22.20 -5.30
CA ALA A 774 -15.15 -21.92 -6.36
C ALA A 774 -14.50 -21.19 -7.54
N ASP A 775 -15.16 -21.27 -8.69
CA ASP A 775 -14.83 -20.51 -9.91
C ASP A 775 -15.20 -19.02 -9.76
N TYR A 776 -15.04 -18.24 -10.83
CA TYR A 776 -15.49 -16.84 -10.87
C TYR A 776 -17.01 -16.74 -10.65
N TRP A 777 -17.78 -17.58 -11.35
CA TRP A 777 -19.22 -17.74 -11.12
C TRP A 777 -19.42 -18.92 -10.18
N MET A 778 -19.83 -18.63 -8.95
CA MET A 778 -20.11 -19.65 -7.95
C MET A 778 -21.38 -20.41 -8.35
N SER A 779 -21.33 -21.74 -8.26
CA SER A 779 -22.51 -22.59 -8.43
C SER A 779 -23.53 -22.34 -7.32
N SER A 780 -24.76 -22.82 -7.48
CA SER A 780 -25.78 -22.71 -6.43
C SER A 780 -25.30 -23.30 -5.09
N ASP A 781 -24.64 -24.46 -5.11
CA ASP A 781 -24.10 -25.11 -3.91
C ASP A 781 -23.01 -24.27 -3.24
N ASP A 782 -22.09 -23.71 -4.03
CA ASP A 782 -21.04 -22.81 -3.54
C ASP A 782 -21.64 -21.56 -2.90
N CYS A 783 -22.64 -20.96 -3.57
CA CYS A 783 -23.36 -19.79 -3.08
C CYS A 783 -24.01 -20.09 -1.73
N ILE A 784 -24.75 -21.20 -1.61
CA ILE A 784 -25.41 -21.62 -0.38
C ILE A 784 -24.39 -21.77 0.75
N GLU A 785 -23.26 -22.44 0.52
CA GLU A 785 -22.23 -22.63 1.55
C GLU A 785 -21.63 -21.30 2.00
N VAL A 786 -21.30 -20.40 1.07
CA VAL A 786 -20.75 -19.06 1.37
C VAL A 786 -21.77 -18.20 2.11
N ILE A 787 -23.03 -18.19 1.69
CA ILE A 787 -24.13 -17.43 2.28
C ILE A 787 -24.38 -17.89 3.72
N GLN A 788 -24.58 -19.18 3.93
CA GLN A 788 -24.90 -19.73 5.25
C GLN A 788 -23.78 -19.49 6.25
N ASN A 789 -22.54 -19.78 5.87
CA ASN A 789 -21.39 -19.62 6.74
C ASN A 789 -20.99 -18.13 6.94
N GLY A 790 -21.11 -17.31 5.90
CA GLY A 790 -20.90 -15.87 5.99
C GLY A 790 -21.92 -15.22 6.93
N HIS A 791 -23.20 -15.55 6.80
CA HIS A 791 -24.27 -15.10 7.68
C HIS A 791 -24.07 -15.60 9.13
N ALA A 792 -23.71 -16.87 9.32
CA ALA A 792 -23.42 -17.43 10.64
C ALA A 792 -22.26 -16.69 11.34
N PHE A 793 -21.18 -16.36 10.63
CA PHE A 793 -20.10 -15.54 11.20
C PHE A 793 -20.57 -14.14 11.61
N LEU A 794 -21.38 -13.49 10.77
CA LEU A 794 -21.90 -12.16 11.03
C LEU A 794 -22.82 -12.12 12.27
N CYS A 795 -23.74 -13.09 12.37
CA CYS A 795 -24.56 -13.26 13.57
C CYS A 795 -23.70 -13.57 14.80
N GLY A 796 -22.71 -14.45 14.67
CA GLY A 796 -21.82 -14.79 15.78
C GLY A 796 -20.97 -13.62 16.27
N TYR A 797 -20.49 -12.77 15.35
CA TYR A 797 -19.80 -11.53 15.73
C TYR A 797 -20.73 -10.58 16.47
N SER A 798 -21.98 -10.45 16.04
CA SER A 798 -23.00 -9.62 16.72
C SER A 798 -23.30 -10.16 18.13
N ASN A 799 -23.49 -11.47 18.28
CA ASN A 799 -23.68 -12.14 19.56
C ASN A 799 -22.51 -11.91 20.51
N LEU A 800 -21.28 -12.09 20.02
CA LEU A 800 -20.04 -11.82 20.78
C LEU A 800 -19.96 -10.38 21.26
N SER A 801 -20.29 -9.41 20.40
CA SER A 801 -20.35 -7.99 20.76
C SER A 801 -21.38 -7.76 21.87
N SER A 802 -22.58 -8.34 21.77
CA SER A 802 -23.66 -8.17 22.75
C SER A 802 -23.30 -8.79 24.10
N MET A 803 -22.87 -10.06 24.12
CA MET A 803 -22.45 -10.75 25.34
C MET A 803 -21.31 -10.01 26.05
N CYS A 804 -20.32 -9.54 25.30
CA CYS A 804 -19.21 -8.77 25.88
C CYS A 804 -19.67 -7.42 26.43
N TYR A 805 -20.59 -6.73 25.74
CA TYR A 805 -21.14 -5.47 26.22
C TYR A 805 -21.90 -5.64 27.55
N GLU A 806 -22.76 -6.65 27.65
CA GLU A 806 -23.50 -7.00 28.88
C GLU A 806 -22.56 -7.33 30.04
N GLN A 807 -21.46 -8.03 29.75
CA GLN A 807 -20.43 -8.39 30.74
C GLN A 807 -19.39 -7.29 30.97
N LYS A 808 -19.53 -6.11 30.35
CA LYS A 808 -18.58 -4.98 30.43
C LYS A 808 -17.14 -5.35 30.00
N LEU A 809 -17.03 -6.25 29.02
CA LEU A 809 -15.79 -6.69 28.40
C LEU A 809 -15.51 -5.87 27.12
N CYS A 810 -14.33 -5.27 27.03
CA CYS A 810 -13.91 -4.47 25.88
C CYS A 810 -13.16 -5.34 24.85
N LEU A 811 -13.89 -6.16 24.08
CA LEU A 811 -13.31 -7.17 23.17
C LEU A 811 -13.72 -7.00 21.71
N PHE A 812 -14.98 -7.28 21.36
CA PHE A 812 -15.44 -7.26 19.97
C PHE A 812 -16.05 -5.89 19.65
N LYS A 813 -15.29 -5.06 18.91
CA LYS A 813 -15.73 -3.71 18.51
C LYS A 813 -16.49 -3.75 17.19
N ASN A 814 -17.53 -2.93 17.07
CA ASN A 814 -18.24 -2.72 15.81
C ASN A 814 -17.62 -1.56 15.04
N ARG A 815 -16.88 -1.87 13.96
CA ARG A 815 -16.34 -0.90 13.01
C ARG A 815 -17.13 -1.00 11.69
N PRO A 816 -17.22 0.06 10.86
CA PRO A 816 -17.91 0.00 9.57
C PRO A 816 -17.49 -1.17 8.67
N LYS A 817 -16.27 -1.71 8.82
CA LYS A 817 -15.83 -2.91 8.11
C LYS A 817 -16.72 -4.14 8.34
N ILE A 818 -17.27 -4.39 9.54
CA ILE A 818 -18.18 -5.55 9.73
C ILE A 818 -19.48 -5.37 8.93
N HIS A 819 -19.93 -4.12 8.78
CA HIS A 819 -21.08 -3.78 7.94
C HIS A 819 -20.77 -3.94 6.44
N TYR A 820 -19.58 -3.56 5.97
CA TYR A 820 -19.15 -3.86 4.60
C TYR A 820 -19.01 -5.36 4.35
N LEU A 821 -18.55 -6.14 5.35
CA LEU A 821 -18.52 -7.60 5.24
C LEU A 821 -19.93 -8.18 5.07
N ASN A 822 -20.91 -7.61 5.76
CA ASN A 822 -22.32 -7.96 5.55
C ASN A 822 -22.75 -7.67 4.10
N HIS A 823 -22.42 -6.50 3.55
CA HIS A 823 -22.71 -6.20 2.14
C HIS A 823 -22.05 -7.19 1.15
N ILE A 824 -20.84 -7.67 1.43
CA ILE A 824 -20.15 -8.64 0.56
C ILE A 824 -20.95 -9.95 0.48
N PHE A 825 -21.32 -10.53 1.62
CA PHE A 825 -22.08 -11.79 1.62
C PHE A 825 -23.54 -11.60 1.17
N LEU A 826 -24.13 -10.46 1.50
CA LEU A 826 -25.48 -10.13 1.09
C LEU A 826 -25.59 -9.92 -0.42
N ARG A 827 -24.54 -9.43 -1.08
CA ARG A 827 -24.50 -9.39 -2.54
C ARG A 827 -24.56 -10.80 -3.13
N VAL A 828 -23.77 -11.75 -2.59
CA VAL A 828 -23.81 -13.15 -3.05
C VAL A 828 -25.24 -13.70 -2.93
N TYR A 829 -25.92 -13.41 -1.82
CA TYR A 829 -27.33 -13.77 -1.64
C TYR A 829 -28.22 -13.12 -2.69
N ASP A 830 -28.16 -11.80 -2.89
CA ASP A 830 -29.01 -11.10 -3.85
C ASP A 830 -28.80 -11.62 -5.29
N GLU A 831 -27.54 -11.81 -5.71
CA GLU A 831 -27.17 -12.32 -7.04
C GLU A 831 -27.68 -13.75 -7.24
N TRP A 832 -27.44 -14.63 -6.27
CA TRP A 832 -27.91 -16.01 -6.30
C TRP A 832 -29.44 -16.09 -6.32
N THR A 833 -30.15 -15.26 -5.56
CA THR A 833 -31.62 -15.23 -5.62
C THR A 833 -32.16 -14.74 -6.97
N THR A 834 -31.36 -13.99 -7.72
CA THR A 834 -31.76 -13.44 -9.03
C THR A 834 -31.48 -14.44 -10.15
N GLY A 835 -30.30 -15.04 -10.20
CA GLY A 835 -29.83 -15.87 -11.32
C GLY A 835 -29.41 -17.30 -10.97
N GLY A 836 -29.52 -17.74 -9.71
CA GLY A 836 -29.03 -19.06 -9.26
C GLY A 836 -27.50 -19.19 -9.16
N ILE A 837 -26.77 -18.12 -9.50
CA ILE A 837 -25.30 -18.01 -9.45
C ILE A 837 -24.91 -16.66 -8.87
N ALA A 838 -23.66 -16.50 -8.44
CA ALA A 838 -23.14 -15.23 -7.97
C ALA A 838 -21.67 -15.03 -8.33
N VAL A 839 -21.23 -13.77 -8.38
CA VAL A 839 -19.82 -13.43 -8.52
C VAL A 839 -19.10 -13.79 -7.22
N ASN A 840 -18.03 -14.56 -7.36
CA ASN A 840 -17.19 -14.95 -6.25
C ASN A 840 -16.57 -13.72 -5.54
N PRO A 841 -16.81 -13.51 -4.23
CA PRO A 841 -16.26 -12.38 -3.48
C PRO A 841 -14.75 -12.19 -3.57
N VAL A 842 -13.98 -13.28 -3.76
CA VAL A 842 -12.51 -13.16 -3.87
C VAL A 842 -12.05 -12.74 -5.28
N ALA A 843 -12.91 -12.78 -6.29
CA ALA A 843 -12.60 -12.26 -7.63
C ALA A 843 -12.37 -10.74 -7.63
N GLU A 844 -13.04 -10.05 -6.70
CA GLU A 844 -12.91 -8.61 -6.47
C GLU A 844 -11.97 -8.27 -5.32
N ALA A 845 -11.34 -9.29 -4.73
CA ALA A 845 -10.41 -9.09 -3.64
C ALA A 845 -9.04 -8.61 -4.13
N THR A 846 -8.41 -7.75 -3.34
CA THR A 846 -7.19 -7.04 -3.71
C THR A 846 -5.90 -7.77 -3.31
N PHE A 847 -5.93 -9.09 -3.04
CA PHE A 847 -4.72 -9.85 -2.65
C PHE A 847 -3.54 -9.66 -3.62
N MET A 848 -3.78 -9.85 -4.92
CA MET A 848 -2.76 -9.67 -5.96
C MET A 848 -2.46 -8.19 -6.24
N SER A 849 -3.45 -7.33 -6.04
CA SER A 849 -3.29 -5.89 -6.21
C SER A 849 -2.43 -5.27 -5.09
N GLU A 850 -2.50 -5.78 -3.86
CA GLU A 850 -1.65 -5.40 -2.73
C GLU A 850 -0.19 -5.81 -2.98
N ASP A 851 0.06 -7.01 -3.51
CA ASP A 851 1.40 -7.42 -3.92
C ASP A 851 1.95 -6.50 -5.03
N PHE A 852 1.11 -6.13 -6.00
CA PHE A 852 1.45 -5.18 -7.06
C PHE A 852 1.80 -3.79 -6.52
N VAL A 853 1.00 -3.27 -5.58
CA VAL A 853 1.26 -2.01 -4.87
C VAL A 853 2.58 -2.08 -4.11
N GLY A 854 2.84 -3.20 -3.42
CA GLY A 854 4.11 -3.44 -2.73
C GLY A 854 5.32 -3.35 -3.65
N HIS A 855 5.26 -3.98 -4.83
CA HIS A 855 6.31 -3.92 -5.86
C HIS A 855 6.47 -2.51 -6.43
N THR A 856 5.37 -1.87 -6.83
CA THR A 856 5.37 -0.52 -7.39
C THR A 856 5.89 0.51 -6.39
N ALA A 857 5.50 0.41 -5.12
CA ALA A 857 6.02 1.23 -4.03
C ALA A 857 7.51 0.99 -3.77
N ARG A 858 7.98 -0.26 -3.93
CA ARG A 858 9.42 -0.58 -3.82
C ARG A 858 10.22 0.07 -4.95
N ILE A 859 9.69 0.05 -6.18
CA ILE A 859 10.29 0.75 -7.32
C ILE A 859 10.34 2.26 -7.04
N SER A 860 9.24 2.86 -6.58
CA SER A 860 9.14 4.30 -6.34
C SER A 860 10.06 4.81 -5.22
N ARG A 861 10.46 3.95 -4.26
CA ARG A 861 11.46 4.28 -3.23
C ARG A 861 12.88 4.40 -3.76
N ARG A 862 13.17 3.85 -4.94
CA ARG A 862 14.53 3.71 -5.49
C ARG A 862 14.77 4.57 -6.72
N VAL A 863 13.90 5.54 -6.98
CA VAL A 863 13.99 6.47 -8.10
C VAL A 863 14.06 7.91 -7.60
N ASP A 864 14.49 8.82 -8.48
CA ASP A 864 14.54 10.25 -8.16
C ASP A 864 13.14 10.79 -7.78
N PRO A 865 12.98 11.45 -6.61
CA PRO A 865 11.70 12.02 -6.17
C PRO A 865 11.05 13.02 -7.14
N ARG A 866 11.83 13.66 -8.01
CA ARG A 866 11.37 14.64 -9.01
C ARG A 866 10.79 13.96 -10.26
N ALA A 867 11.18 12.73 -10.52
CA ALA A 867 10.80 11.97 -11.71
C ALA A 867 10.07 10.66 -11.38
N ILE A 868 9.49 10.54 -10.17
CA ILE A 868 8.85 9.32 -9.67
C ILE A 868 7.91 8.72 -10.71
N ALA A 869 6.97 9.50 -11.26
CA ALA A 869 5.98 9.00 -12.20
C ALA A 869 6.65 8.33 -13.42
N LEU A 870 7.48 9.06 -14.15
CA LEU A 870 8.16 8.54 -15.34
C LEU A 870 9.07 7.35 -15.01
N LYS A 871 9.86 7.44 -13.94
CA LYS A 871 10.85 6.41 -13.58
C LYS A 871 10.21 5.13 -13.06
N VAL A 872 9.09 5.24 -12.36
CA VAL A 872 8.30 4.07 -11.95
C VAL A 872 7.73 3.36 -13.18
N LEU A 873 7.15 4.09 -14.14
CA LEU A 873 6.66 3.48 -15.38
C LEU A 873 7.78 2.75 -16.15
N GLN A 874 8.94 3.40 -16.31
CA GLN A 874 10.11 2.79 -16.97
C GLN A 874 10.56 1.48 -16.29
N ARG A 875 10.72 1.50 -14.96
CA ARG A 875 11.15 0.30 -14.22
C ARG A 875 10.05 -0.76 -14.11
N TYR A 876 8.78 -0.37 -14.13
CA TYR A 876 7.65 -1.29 -14.25
C TYR A 876 7.71 -2.06 -15.56
N LEU A 877 7.99 -1.40 -16.69
CA LEU A 877 8.12 -2.09 -17.99
C LEU A 877 9.28 -3.09 -18.03
N CYS A 878 10.41 -2.81 -17.36
CA CYS A 878 11.48 -3.79 -17.16
C CYS A 878 11.02 -4.98 -16.32
N TRP A 879 10.32 -4.71 -15.21
CA TRP A 879 9.83 -5.76 -14.33
C TRP A 879 8.78 -6.65 -15.03
N ALA A 880 7.82 -6.05 -15.72
CA ALA A 880 6.80 -6.77 -16.48
C ALA A 880 7.44 -7.69 -17.52
N GLN A 881 8.39 -7.19 -18.32
CA GLN A 881 9.13 -8.00 -19.30
C GLN A 881 9.82 -9.20 -18.65
N HIS A 882 10.61 -8.96 -17.60
CA HIS A 882 11.34 -10.01 -16.90
C HIS A 882 10.42 -11.13 -16.38
N VAL A 883 9.25 -10.76 -15.88
CA VAL A 883 8.28 -11.75 -15.38
C VAL A 883 7.60 -12.47 -16.55
N LEU A 884 7.24 -11.78 -17.63
CA LEU A 884 6.68 -12.39 -18.84
C LEU A 884 7.65 -13.39 -19.48
N ASP A 885 8.94 -13.05 -19.56
CA ASP A 885 9.98 -13.95 -20.06
C ASP A 885 10.12 -15.20 -19.20
N LYS A 886 10.05 -15.05 -17.86
CA LYS A 886 10.03 -16.19 -16.95
C LYS A 886 8.81 -17.07 -17.15
N ASP A 887 7.63 -16.47 -17.29
CA ASP A 887 6.40 -17.21 -17.56
C ASP A 887 6.49 -17.96 -18.90
N ALA A 888 7.03 -17.33 -19.94
CA ALA A 888 7.26 -17.97 -21.23
C ALA A 888 8.23 -19.16 -21.13
N LEU A 889 9.34 -19.01 -20.40
CA LEU A 889 10.29 -20.10 -20.15
C LEU A 889 9.66 -21.27 -19.37
N LEU A 890 8.74 -20.99 -18.44
CA LEU A 890 8.00 -22.04 -17.72
C LEU A 890 6.97 -22.75 -18.62
N MET A 891 6.43 -22.06 -19.63
CA MET A 891 5.51 -22.65 -20.62
C MET A 891 6.24 -23.46 -21.69
N LEU A 892 7.51 -23.12 -21.99
CA LEU A 892 8.38 -23.90 -22.86
C LEU A 892 8.86 -25.15 -22.10
N GLU A 893 8.15 -26.26 -22.29
CA GLU A 893 8.52 -27.57 -21.76
C GLU A 893 9.92 -27.98 -22.30
N LEU A 894 10.96 -27.80 -21.49
CA LEU A 894 12.33 -28.23 -21.82
C LEU A 894 12.48 -29.77 -21.83
N SER A 895 11.40 -30.52 -21.65
CA SER A 895 11.36 -31.99 -21.71
C SER A 895 11.61 -32.56 -23.12
N TRP A 896 11.78 -31.70 -24.12
CA TRP A 896 12.15 -32.07 -25.50
C TRP A 896 13.66 -31.91 -25.77
N LEU A 897 14.44 -31.48 -24.78
CA LEU A 897 15.89 -31.31 -24.84
C LEU A 897 16.69 -32.42 -24.12
N ASP A 898 16.03 -33.53 -23.74
CA ASP A 898 16.69 -34.75 -23.27
C ASP A 898 16.94 -35.74 -24.43
#